data_AF-A0A5N6ZIT5-F1
#
_entry.id   AF-A0A5N6ZIT5-F1
#
_cell.length_a   1.000
_cell.length_b   1.000
_cell.length_c   1.000
_cell.angle_alpha   90.00
_cell.angle_beta   90.00
_cell.angle_gamma   90.00
#
_symmetry.space_group_name_H-M   'P 1'
#
loop_
_entity.id
_entity.type
_entity.pdbx_description
1 polymer ?
#
loop_
_entity_poly.entity_id
_entity_poly.type
_entity_poly.pdbx_seq_one_letter_code
_entity_poly.pdbx_strand_id
1 'polypeptide(L)'
;MVARRRKGLSPRYLTFRHSRCLLRRQGLLSCDEEYLEPGEQRLRSFHRPGLLGGEYIIDVEQDITVSTHPPKSVPASQSFYVNYPQFQLPDGAIHSVYPPQGHEEWVTALPHVVFNNPSLPWEWEGSFDEDPIDYKQNRNRVPWLAVLVFTQEELELSSTDLEGPQSIFRDIFPDEPPRQTSTLAVNMPASQIKKIKDTAAPSELEKTSDDTTTDVILLRRELFASLFTKYDVMGNPVPNAGPDVRPYRFLAHRRDINTEGMAYAALTATEDDQSSFGVVFSHRTGPLQITEPTICMVHLVSLIGVEGMSSWPIPNDRRFVAMSSLHSWSYSCFPPDTPTVRDQFEALGASCHLLRYNFETGDEKEIKDYHASIGNRAIDRLHNGYTLARYRVQTGESTACFMRGAFVPVTDHAGAEHWTWLSNNGSDLQILDQRLGVMDITYSAAWQLGRSLAISDPTFVASLGRVRKQIYDRGMQSARLAVLSRHGVRQRSQLIAALPSIVDTLHRLSDSQALRTPDYLARSRRWHRPAVEPIDLSYQGQAPGTRSSSGRSRTLADDFTDAAKQVAGAYDENNPDTPLPTPYNEFNLPFSTDWMVVLKWVLDRLVFSNIPTQYLVTDSSHLPLESIRFFQVDTRWMNAMLDGALSLANYLRSEDDPIRGAIFEAINWYRDTPIPDIQRTSPIPLYGCYVRSVLVTKFPDLRVEIYLNQTRVDELQLLRHEIVNGDTMLCLFAHGPSASTFNEIRLTQPPHQETFVAADTVDRDHIQMTFKKAYTVRYDGDDVRIPIGNPKWRYPTTKSGEDAEDEWEEDDAVFLWDYPSPSNRAVEARRLLMDNLADKYLTTVRAKMDRDKFNDTIATSALMGRQMASSAWQLNYAVEYIVISLALGSLEDTPACLMESYIGPGAYMLTNVRFNPVVSIDTTTNKLLITLLPRTSPEGSDISYVHAGNCGDLSFVLSGVTNSQSSLCNM
;
A
#
# COMPACT_ATOMS: atom_id res chain seq x y z
N MET A 1 14.09 3.42 23.09
CA MET A 1 14.59 3.38 21.71
C MET A 1 13.82 4.42 20.92
N VAL A 2 14.49 5.46 20.41
CA VAL A 2 13.81 6.51 19.63
C VAL A 2 13.41 5.92 18.28
N ALA A 3 12.11 5.92 17.99
CA ALA A 3 11.54 5.51 16.70
C ALA A 3 12.21 6.29 15.57
N ARG A 4 13.19 5.67 14.91
CA ARG A 4 13.85 6.25 13.74
C ARG A 4 12.92 6.05 12.54
N ARG A 5 12.28 7.12 12.05
CA ARG A 5 11.70 7.16 10.70
C ARG A 5 12.74 6.60 9.71
N ARG A 6 12.38 5.53 9.01
CA ARG A 6 13.31 4.83 8.09
C ARG A 6 13.53 5.69 6.85
N LYS A 7 14.61 6.48 6.80
CA LYS A 7 15.05 7.17 5.58
C LYS A 7 15.64 6.15 4.60
N GLY A 8 15.05 6.04 3.40
CA GLY A 8 15.52 5.14 2.33
C GLY A 8 15.03 3.69 2.46
N LEU A 9 13.71 3.50 2.61
CA LEU A 9 13.09 2.17 2.70
C LEU A 9 13.35 1.35 1.44
N SER A 10 13.82 0.12 1.62
CA SER A 10 13.87 -0.86 0.52
C SER A 10 12.43 -1.15 0.05
N PRO A 11 12.22 -1.32 -1.27
CA PRO A 11 10.94 -1.78 -1.83
C PRO A 11 10.40 -3.08 -1.21
N ARG A 12 11.27 -3.85 -0.54
CA ARG A 12 10.97 -5.11 0.14
C ARG A 12 10.54 -4.94 1.60
N TYR A 13 10.31 -3.70 2.05
CA TYR A 13 9.92 -3.42 3.43
C TYR A 13 8.67 -4.18 3.88
N LEU A 14 7.71 -4.42 2.96
CA LEU A 14 6.49 -5.18 3.24
C LEU A 14 6.81 -6.64 3.60
N THR A 15 7.75 -7.27 2.89
CA THR A 15 8.20 -8.63 3.21
C THR A 15 8.83 -8.72 4.60
N PHE A 16 9.67 -7.74 4.96
CA PHE A 16 10.27 -7.65 6.31
C PHE A 16 9.22 -7.37 7.40
N ARG A 17 8.17 -6.64 7.04
CA ARG A 17 7.07 -6.33 7.95
C ARG A 17 6.21 -7.56 8.22
N HIS A 18 5.74 -8.24 7.18
CA HIS A 18 4.95 -9.47 7.31
C HIS A 18 5.70 -10.55 8.10
N SER A 19 7.01 -10.72 7.86
CA SER A 19 7.83 -11.66 8.65
C SER A 19 7.86 -11.28 10.14
N ARG A 20 7.95 -9.99 10.49
CA ARG A 20 7.83 -9.53 11.89
C ARG A 20 6.44 -9.77 12.47
N CYS A 21 5.37 -9.52 11.72
CA CYS A 21 4.00 -9.80 12.17
C CYS A 21 3.83 -11.29 12.49
N LEU A 22 4.37 -12.17 11.66
CA LEU A 22 4.35 -13.62 11.91
C LEU A 22 5.11 -13.99 13.19
N LEU A 23 6.31 -13.42 13.41
CA LEU A 23 7.09 -13.65 14.62
C LEU A 23 6.37 -13.16 15.89
N ARG A 24 5.65 -12.03 15.83
CA ARG A 24 4.80 -11.54 16.94
C ARG A 24 3.69 -12.52 17.29
N ARG A 25 2.97 -13.02 16.28
CA ARG A 25 1.89 -13.99 16.50
C ARG A 25 2.37 -15.31 17.07
N GLN A 26 3.61 -15.70 16.75
CA GLN A 26 4.28 -16.86 17.37
C GLN A 26 4.76 -16.60 18.81
N GLY A 27 4.60 -15.39 19.33
CA GLY A 27 5.01 -15.00 20.68
C GLY A 27 6.51 -14.78 20.84
N LEU A 28 7.27 -14.69 19.73
CA LEU A 28 8.73 -14.49 19.74
C LEU A 28 9.11 -13.00 19.92
N LEU A 29 8.16 -12.08 19.70
CA LEU A 29 8.31 -10.64 19.90
C LEU A 29 7.28 -10.18 20.94
N SER A 30 7.69 -9.31 21.88
CA SER A 30 6.78 -8.72 22.87
C SER A 30 5.78 -7.77 22.21
N CYS A 31 4.51 -7.86 22.59
CA CYS A 31 3.45 -6.94 22.19
C CYS A 31 3.03 -6.09 23.40
N ASP A 32 2.86 -4.78 23.20
CA ASP A 32 2.22 -3.92 24.19
C ASP A 32 0.74 -4.30 24.38
N GLU A 33 0.19 -4.12 25.59
CA GLU A 33 -1.22 -4.40 25.89
C GLU A 33 -2.20 -3.56 25.04
N GLU A 34 -1.74 -2.47 24.43
CA GLU A 34 -2.52 -1.59 23.54
C GLU A 34 -2.44 -1.96 22.04
N TYR A 35 -1.94 -3.16 21.70
CA TYR A 35 -1.87 -3.60 20.30
C TYR A 35 -3.26 -3.69 19.65
N LEU A 36 -3.36 -3.23 18.40
CA LEU A 36 -4.57 -3.22 17.57
C LEU A 36 -4.38 -4.26 16.49
N GLU A 37 -5.35 -5.16 16.33
CA GLU A 37 -5.29 -6.11 15.23
C GLU A 37 -5.49 -5.39 13.90
N PRO A 38 -4.95 -5.92 12.80
CA PRO A 38 -5.01 -5.22 11.53
C PRO A 38 -6.45 -5.14 11.01
N GLY A 39 -6.88 -3.93 10.68
CA GLY A 39 -8.26 -3.61 10.31
C GLY A 39 -9.08 -3.01 11.46
N GLU A 40 -8.56 -3.07 12.68
CA GLU A 40 -9.11 -2.33 13.81
C GLU A 40 -8.61 -0.87 13.79
N GLN A 41 -9.51 0.04 14.15
CA GLN A 41 -9.17 1.40 14.51
C GLN A 41 -9.75 1.73 15.88
N ARG A 42 -9.06 2.56 16.64
CA ARG A 42 -9.51 3.04 17.94
C ARG A 42 -9.55 4.56 17.94
N LEU A 43 -10.72 5.12 18.24
CA LEU A 43 -10.90 6.56 18.36
C LEU A 43 -10.88 6.95 19.84
N ARG A 44 -10.05 7.93 20.20
CA ARG A 44 -10.02 8.55 21.52
C ARG A 44 -10.51 9.98 21.39
N SER A 45 -11.31 10.47 22.33
CA SER A 45 -11.92 11.79 22.21
C SER A 45 -10.89 12.93 22.14
N PHE A 46 -9.81 12.84 22.90
CA PHE A 46 -8.74 13.84 22.89
C PHE A 46 -7.41 13.23 23.31
N HIS A 47 -6.32 13.94 23.02
CA HIS A 47 -4.98 13.61 23.51
C HIS A 47 -4.26 14.86 24.02
N ARG A 48 -4.33 15.09 25.33
CA ARG A 48 -3.68 16.23 25.97
C ARG A 48 -2.17 15.95 26.12
N PRO A 49 -1.28 16.88 25.72
CA PRO A 49 0.14 16.77 26.05
C PRO A 49 0.34 16.90 27.57
N GLY A 50 1.53 16.49 28.06
CA GLY A 50 1.83 16.54 29.49
C GLY A 50 1.79 17.96 30.09
N LEU A 51 2.15 18.97 29.29
CA LEU A 51 2.02 20.40 29.62
C LEU A 51 1.39 21.11 28.41
N LEU A 52 0.46 22.04 28.66
CA LEU A 52 -0.12 22.91 27.61
C LEU A 52 0.84 24.06 27.28
N GLY A 53 0.60 24.77 26.19
CA GLY A 53 1.28 26.03 25.89
C GLY A 53 0.98 27.11 26.92
N GLY A 54 1.97 27.95 27.23
CA GLY A 54 1.83 29.07 28.14
C GLY A 54 2.98 29.21 29.14
N GLU A 55 2.85 30.20 30.02
CA GLU A 55 3.79 30.47 31.10
C GLU A 55 3.47 29.60 32.34
N TYR A 56 4.47 28.89 32.83
CA TYR A 56 4.38 28.07 34.03
C TYR A 56 5.35 28.58 35.09
N ILE A 57 4.97 28.43 36.36
CA ILE A 57 5.81 28.75 37.51
C ILE A 57 6.05 27.45 38.29
N ILE A 58 7.31 27.08 38.44
CA ILE A 58 7.73 25.98 39.32
C ILE A 58 7.97 26.57 40.69
N ASP A 59 7.11 26.23 41.65
CA ASP A 59 7.30 26.57 43.06
C ASP A 59 7.94 25.40 43.80
N VAL A 60 9.06 25.66 44.47
CA VAL A 60 9.82 24.69 45.27
C VAL A 60 9.84 25.18 46.72
N GLU A 61 9.28 24.40 47.63
CA GLU A 61 9.36 24.66 49.08
C GLU A 61 10.36 23.68 49.73
N GLN A 62 11.36 24.21 50.45
CA GLN A 62 12.32 23.40 51.20
C GLN A 62 12.12 23.59 52.70
N ASP A 63 11.71 22.53 53.40
CA ASP A 63 11.59 22.52 54.85
C ASP A 63 12.90 22.09 55.53
N ILE A 64 13.52 23.01 56.26
CA ILE A 64 14.75 22.77 57.02
C ILE A 64 14.40 22.60 58.50
N THR A 65 14.65 21.41 59.06
CA THR A 65 14.50 21.12 60.49
C THR A 65 15.87 21.06 61.16
N VAL A 66 16.08 21.87 62.21
CA VAL A 66 17.28 21.83 63.05
C VAL A 66 16.84 21.62 64.49
N SER A 67 17.45 20.70 65.23
CA SER A 67 17.04 20.28 66.57
C SER A 67 16.98 21.42 67.62
N THR A 68 17.64 22.55 67.36
CA THR A 68 17.70 23.72 68.25
C THR A 68 16.86 24.92 67.78
N HIS A 69 16.18 24.82 66.62
CA HIS A 69 15.39 25.93 66.05
C HIS A 69 14.05 25.43 65.48
N PRO A 70 13.02 26.30 65.41
CA PRO A 70 11.77 25.94 64.75
C PRO A 70 12.01 25.64 63.25
N PRO A 71 11.24 24.71 62.66
CA PRO A 71 11.33 24.39 61.24
C PRO A 71 11.17 25.65 60.38
N LYS A 72 12.04 25.79 59.38
CA LYS A 72 12.04 26.93 58.46
C LYS A 72 11.79 26.43 57.04
N SER A 73 10.70 26.87 56.43
CA SER A 73 10.42 26.66 55.01
C SER A 73 11.03 27.77 54.16
N VAL A 74 11.70 27.41 53.07
CA VAL A 74 12.29 28.35 52.11
C VAL A 74 11.64 28.12 50.74
N PRO A 75 10.77 29.04 50.27
CA PRO A 75 10.20 28.96 48.93
C PRO A 75 11.17 29.52 47.88
N ALA A 76 11.21 28.89 46.70
CA ALA A 76 11.89 29.35 45.50
C ALA A 76 10.98 29.13 44.29
N SER A 77 10.82 30.14 43.44
CA SER A 77 9.98 30.06 42.24
C SER A 77 10.80 30.29 40.98
N GLN A 78 10.60 29.48 39.95
CA GLN A 78 11.20 29.65 38.63
C GLN A 78 10.13 29.60 37.55
N SER A 79 10.01 30.66 36.74
CA SER A 79 9.13 30.63 35.56
C SER A 79 9.83 29.99 34.36
N PHE A 80 9.06 29.24 33.58
CA PHE A 80 9.46 28.73 32.27
C PHE A 80 8.27 28.78 31.31
N TYR A 81 8.54 28.86 30.02
CA TYR A 81 7.51 28.97 28.99
C TYR A 81 7.50 27.74 28.11
N VAL A 82 6.33 27.13 27.93
CA VAL A 82 6.14 26.01 27.00
C VAL A 82 5.71 26.58 25.66
N ASN A 83 6.62 26.55 24.70
CA ASN A 83 6.41 27.11 23.37
C ASN A 83 5.82 26.06 22.41
N TYR A 84 4.60 26.31 21.94
CA TYR A 84 3.93 25.57 20.87
C TYR A 84 3.60 26.50 19.70
N PRO A 85 3.45 25.98 18.47
CA PRO A 85 3.06 26.79 17.32
C PRO A 85 1.67 27.42 17.55
N GLN A 86 1.57 28.75 17.44
CA GLN A 86 0.32 29.49 17.58
C GLN A 86 -0.17 30.12 16.27
N PHE A 87 0.77 30.51 15.39
CA PHE A 87 0.49 31.30 14.17
C PHE A 87 0.88 30.60 12.87
N GLN A 88 1.86 29.70 12.92
CA GLN A 88 2.33 28.93 11.78
C GLN A 88 2.59 27.49 12.23
N LEU A 89 2.17 26.54 11.41
CA LEU A 89 2.46 25.13 11.65
C LEU A 89 3.89 24.78 11.21
N PRO A 90 4.59 23.89 11.93
CA PRO A 90 5.91 23.43 11.50
C PRO A 90 5.81 22.56 10.24
N ASP A 91 6.87 22.57 9.44
CA ASP A 91 6.96 21.76 8.22
C ASP A 91 6.75 20.27 8.52
N GLY A 92 5.78 19.67 7.83
CA GLY A 92 5.40 18.26 8.02
C GLY A 92 4.50 17.97 9.23
N ALA A 93 3.91 18.99 9.87
CA ALA A 93 2.88 18.80 10.90
C ALA A 93 1.61 18.13 10.34
N ILE A 94 1.19 18.55 9.14
CA ILE A 94 0.03 18.01 8.44
C ILE A 94 0.45 16.73 7.71
N HIS A 95 -0.32 15.67 7.93
CA HIS A 95 -0.21 14.41 7.19
C HIS A 95 -0.97 14.49 5.87
N SER A 96 -2.24 14.93 5.93
CA SER A 96 -3.11 15.07 4.76
C SER A 96 -4.23 16.07 5.03
N VAL A 97 -4.73 16.70 3.97
CA VAL A 97 -5.94 17.54 3.97
C VAL A 97 -6.96 16.95 3.01
N TYR A 98 -8.23 17.15 3.31
CA TYR A 98 -9.32 16.72 2.46
C TYR A 98 -10.43 17.77 2.41
N PRO A 99 -11.03 18.04 1.23
CA PRO A 99 -10.58 17.58 -0.08
C PRO A 99 -9.18 18.12 -0.41
N PRO A 100 -8.34 17.41 -1.18
CA PRO A 100 -7.02 17.91 -1.53
C PRO A 100 -7.10 19.19 -2.38
N GLN A 101 -6.04 20.00 -2.38
CA GLN A 101 -5.98 21.25 -3.14
C GLN A 101 -6.38 21.03 -4.61
N GLY A 102 -7.33 21.83 -5.10
CA GLY A 102 -7.80 21.81 -6.50
C GLY A 102 -8.62 20.57 -6.89
N HIS A 103 -8.96 19.69 -5.95
CA HIS A 103 -9.80 18.53 -6.23
C HIS A 103 -11.29 18.90 -6.16
N GLU A 104 -12.10 17.99 -6.69
CA GLU A 104 -13.54 18.12 -6.80
C GLU A 104 -14.24 17.24 -5.76
N GLU A 105 -15.21 17.83 -5.06
CA GLU A 105 -15.97 17.15 -4.01
C GLU A 105 -17.43 17.60 -3.97
N TRP A 106 -18.30 16.78 -3.38
CA TRP A 106 -19.73 17.07 -3.25
C TRP A 106 -20.06 18.00 -2.08
N VAL A 107 -21.27 18.56 -2.13
CA VAL A 107 -21.84 19.43 -1.10
C VAL A 107 -21.83 18.79 0.29
N THR A 108 -22.02 17.47 0.37
CA THR A 108 -22.11 16.72 1.64
C THR A 108 -20.76 16.54 2.34
N ALA A 109 -19.64 16.76 1.66
CA ALA A 109 -18.32 16.56 2.25
C ALA A 109 -18.03 17.56 3.37
N LEU A 110 -17.41 17.07 4.44
CA LEU A 110 -16.90 17.88 5.55
C LEU A 110 -15.36 17.94 5.43
N PRO A 111 -14.81 19.11 5.04
CA PRO A 111 -13.37 19.28 4.94
C PRO A 111 -12.67 19.04 6.28
N HIS A 112 -11.49 18.42 6.24
CA HIS A 112 -10.76 18.04 7.45
C HIS A 112 -9.25 18.01 7.24
N VAL A 113 -8.52 18.05 8.36
CA VAL A 113 -7.07 17.99 8.44
C VAL A 113 -6.66 16.83 9.34
N VAL A 114 -5.66 16.07 8.90
CA VAL A 114 -5.03 14.99 9.67
C VAL A 114 -3.61 15.42 10.03
N PHE A 115 -3.26 15.37 11.31
CA PHE A 115 -1.97 15.76 11.86
C PHE A 115 -1.11 14.54 12.20
N ASN A 116 0.19 14.63 11.90
CA ASN A 116 1.20 13.65 12.29
C ASN A 116 1.42 13.59 13.81
N ASN A 117 1.27 14.73 14.50
CA ASN A 117 1.30 14.80 15.95
C ASN A 117 -0.14 14.71 16.51
N PRO A 118 -0.51 13.63 17.22
CA PRO A 118 -1.86 13.48 17.74
C PRO A 118 -2.22 14.48 18.84
N SER A 119 -1.26 15.12 19.51
CA SER A 119 -1.57 16.11 20.55
C SER A 119 -1.81 17.52 20.02
N LEU A 120 -1.47 17.79 18.75
CA LEU A 120 -1.43 19.15 18.18
C LEU A 120 -2.75 19.93 18.38
N PRO A 121 -3.94 19.36 18.13
CA PRO A 121 -5.21 20.07 18.36
C PRO A 121 -5.49 20.48 19.81
N TRP A 122 -4.77 19.92 20.78
CA TRP A 122 -4.92 20.16 22.22
C TRP A 122 -3.64 20.68 22.88
N GLU A 123 -2.71 21.23 22.11
CA GLU A 123 -1.49 21.88 22.65
C GLU A 123 -1.81 23.15 23.44
N TRP A 124 -2.86 23.86 23.04
CA TRP A 124 -3.41 25.02 23.75
C TRP A 124 -4.80 24.74 24.30
N GLU A 125 -5.21 25.52 25.30
CA GLU A 125 -6.55 25.46 25.87
C GLU A 125 -7.55 26.17 24.94
N GLY A 126 -8.54 25.41 24.44
CA GLY A 126 -9.54 25.94 23.52
C GLY A 126 -10.74 26.59 24.20
N SER A 127 -11.06 26.20 25.44
CA SER A 127 -12.15 26.76 26.23
C SER A 127 -11.75 26.79 27.70
N PHE A 128 -12.08 27.89 28.38
CA PHE A 128 -11.77 28.13 29.80
C PHE A 128 -12.94 27.77 30.74
N ASP A 129 -14.05 27.29 30.18
CA ASP A 129 -15.23 26.86 30.95
C ASP A 129 -15.04 25.43 31.47
N GLU A 130 -14.71 25.28 32.76
CA GLU A 130 -14.51 23.98 33.43
C GLU A 130 -15.81 23.37 34.01
N ASP A 131 -16.94 24.09 33.95
CA ASP A 131 -18.15 23.68 34.66
C ASP A 131 -18.93 22.46 34.14
N PRO A 132 -18.94 22.12 32.82
CA PRO A 132 -19.82 21.06 32.34
C PRO A 132 -19.37 19.66 32.78
N ILE A 133 -20.35 18.75 32.88
CA ILE A 133 -20.19 17.39 33.46
C ILE A 133 -19.14 16.58 32.69
N ASP A 134 -19.08 16.75 31.37
CA ASP A 134 -18.14 16.05 30.49
C ASP A 134 -16.68 16.49 30.70
N TYR A 135 -16.45 17.74 31.10
CA TYR A 135 -15.13 18.25 31.45
C TYR A 135 -14.62 17.64 32.76
N LYS A 136 -15.48 17.62 33.79
CA LYS A 136 -15.20 17.04 35.11
C LYS A 136 -14.92 15.53 35.04
N GLN A 137 -15.56 14.82 34.10
CA GLN A 137 -15.34 13.38 33.88
C GLN A 137 -14.21 13.07 32.90
N ASN A 138 -13.48 14.08 32.41
CA ASN A 138 -12.39 13.92 31.42
C ASN A 138 -12.81 13.15 30.17
N ARG A 139 -14.01 13.43 29.64
CA ARG A 139 -14.57 12.72 28.47
C ARG A 139 -14.38 13.48 27.16
N ASN A 140 -14.47 14.80 27.18
CA ASN A 140 -14.29 15.68 26.02
C ASN A 140 -13.40 16.88 26.36
N ARG A 141 -12.75 17.45 25.34
CA ARG A 141 -11.99 18.71 25.42
C ARG A 141 -12.11 19.46 24.10
N VAL A 142 -12.38 20.76 24.17
CA VAL A 142 -12.38 21.65 23.00
C VAL A 142 -10.95 21.78 22.45
N PRO A 143 -10.73 21.50 21.15
CA PRO A 143 -9.44 21.79 20.51
C PRO A 143 -9.27 23.30 20.35
N TRP A 144 -8.03 23.79 20.32
CA TRP A 144 -7.79 25.21 20.01
C TRP A 144 -7.87 25.52 18.51
N LEU A 145 -8.07 24.50 17.68
CA LEU A 145 -8.14 24.56 16.21
C LEU A 145 -9.53 24.16 15.70
N ALA A 146 -10.00 24.85 14.66
CA ALA A 146 -11.19 24.47 13.92
C ALA A 146 -10.97 24.56 12.40
N VAL A 147 -11.65 23.71 11.65
CA VAL A 147 -11.70 23.78 10.19
C VAL A 147 -13.02 24.45 9.79
N LEU A 148 -12.93 25.53 9.02
CA LEU A 148 -14.08 26.27 8.51
C LEU A 148 -14.01 26.38 6.98
N VAL A 149 -15.18 26.29 6.34
CA VAL A 149 -15.34 26.33 4.89
C VAL A 149 -16.05 27.61 4.50
N PHE A 150 -15.62 28.26 3.42
CA PHE A 150 -16.18 29.52 2.94
C PHE A 150 -16.34 29.53 1.42
N THR A 151 -17.31 30.29 0.94
CA THR A 151 -17.39 30.67 -0.48
C THR A 151 -16.58 31.93 -0.75
N GLN A 152 -16.27 32.20 -2.02
CA GLN A 152 -15.54 33.41 -2.41
C GLN A 152 -16.22 34.69 -1.87
N GLU A 153 -17.54 34.82 -2.02
CA GLU A 153 -18.31 36.01 -1.60
C GLU A 153 -18.27 36.29 -0.09
N GLU A 154 -17.99 35.28 0.73
CA GLU A 154 -17.95 35.39 2.19
C GLU A 154 -16.65 35.99 2.70
N LEU A 155 -15.54 35.79 1.97
CA LEU A 155 -14.19 36.24 2.33
C LEU A 155 -13.66 37.37 1.44
N GLU A 156 -14.25 37.59 0.27
CA GLU A 156 -13.82 38.62 -0.67
C GLU A 156 -14.03 40.02 -0.07
N LEU A 157 -12.94 40.79 -0.04
CA LEU A 157 -12.95 42.18 0.41
C LEU A 157 -13.15 43.08 -0.80
N SER A 158 -13.96 44.13 -0.65
CA SER A 158 -14.13 45.08 -1.74
C SER A 158 -12.85 45.90 -1.96
N SER A 159 -12.68 46.44 -3.18
CA SER A 159 -11.56 47.33 -3.49
C SER A 159 -11.48 48.54 -2.55
N THR A 160 -12.60 49.00 -2.00
CA THR A 160 -12.66 50.10 -1.02
C THR A 160 -12.19 49.70 0.37
N ASP A 161 -12.29 48.42 0.73
CA ASP A 161 -11.81 47.90 2.01
C ASP A 161 -10.29 47.68 1.97
N LEU A 162 -9.75 47.28 0.81
CA LEU A 162 -8.31 47.10 0.58
C LEU A 162 -7.58 48.43 0.35
N GLU A 163 -8.09 49.29 -0.53
CA GLU A 163 -7.43 50.49 -1.02
C GLU A 163 -8.24 51.78 -0.71
N GLY A 164 -7.53 52.85 -0.35
CA GLY A 164 -8.10 54.19 -0.21
C GLY A 164 -8.24 54.72 1.23
N PRO A 165 -8.83 55.92 1.41
CA PRO A 165 -8.84 56.63 2.70
C PRO A 165 -9.74 55.96 3.77
N GLN A 166 -10.67 55.08 3.35
CA GLN A 166 -11.54 54.25 4.19
C GLN A 166 -11.07 52.79 4.31
N SER A 167 -9.85 52.47 3.83
CA SER A 167 -9.28 51.12 3.96
C SER A 167 -9.12 50.73 5.43
N ILE A 168 -9.46 49.47 5.73
CA ILE A 168 -9.31 48.88 7.06
C ILE A 168 -7.83 48.66 7.44
N PHE A 169 -6.93 48.70 6.45
CA PHE A 169 -5.49 48.43 6.58
C PHE A 169 -4.59 49.67 6.56
N ARG A 170 -5.17 50.87 6.51
CA ARG A 170 -4.45 52.14 6.31
C ARG A 170 -3.29 52.38 7.29
N ASP A 171 -3.45 51.99 8.55
CA ASP A 171 -2.44 52.25 9.60
C ASP A 171 -1.34 51.17 9.64
N ILE A 172 -1.46 50.15 8.80
CA ILE A 172 -0.62 48.96 8.77
C ILE A 172 0.25 48.94 7.51
N PHE A 173 -0.37 49.16 6.35
CA PHE A 173 0.30 49.16 5.05
C PHE A 173 0.18 50.54 4.38
N PRO A 174 1.09 51.49 4.69
CA PRO A 174 1.00 52.85 4.17
C PRO A 174 1.45 53.01 2.72
N ASP A 175 2.38 52.17 2.24
CA ASP A 175 3.04 52.33 0.93
C ASP A 175 2.47 51.42 -0.17
N GLU A 176 2.05 50.19 0.16
CA GLU A 176 1.46 49.23 -0.79
C GLU A 176 0.24 48.54 -0.16
N PRO A 177 -0.93 48.49 -0.82
CA PRO A 177 -2.11 47.84 -0.26
C PRO A 177 -1.91 46.32 -0.17
N PRO A 178 -2.45 45.67 0.88
CA PRO A 178 -2.32 44.24 1.06
C PRO A 178 -3.03 43.48 -0.07
N ARG A 179 -2.36 42.49 -0.64
CA ARG A 179 -2.96 41.56 -1.60
C ARG A 179 -3.51 40.34 -0.88
N GLN A 180 -4.76 40.00 -1.18
CA GLN A 180 -5.34 38.74 -0.74
C GLN A 180 -4.63 37.57 -1.45
N THR A 181 -4.35 36.51 -0.68
CA THR A 181 -3.79 35.25 -1.18
C THR A 181 -4.81 34.51 -2.07
N SER A 182 -4.41 33.37 -2.66
CA SER A 182 -5.31 32.52 -3.47
C SER A 182 -6.53 32.00 -2.69
N THR A 183 -6.43 31.91 -1.35
CA THR A 183 -7.52 31.55 -0.44
C THR A 183 -8.10 32.77 0.28
N LEU A 184 -7.89 33.99 -0.24
CA LEU A 184 -8.45 35.24 0.30
C LEU A 184 -8.02 35.65 1.72
N ALA A 185 -6.96 35.06 2.27
CA ALA A 185 -6.34 35.53 3.51
C ALA A 185 -5.33 36.67 3.25
N VAL A 186 -5.08 37.49 4.26
CA VAL A 186 -4.08 38.57 4.22
C VAL A 186 -2.90 38.22 5.12
N ASN A 187 -1.69 38.17 4.56
CA ASN A 187 -0.47 37.91 5.33
C ASN A 187 0.00 39.19 6.04
N MET A 188 0.18 39.12 7.36
CA MET A 188 0.61 40.26 8.17
C MET A 188 1.28 39.81 9.48
N PRO A 189 2.07 40.66 10.16
CA PRO A 189 2.65 40.31 11.45
C PRO A 189 1.58 40.28 12.57
N ALA A 190 1.66 39.29 13.46
CA ALA A 190 0.63 38.99 14.46
C ALA A 190 0.34 40.17 15.41
N SER A 191 1.36 40.98 15.72
CA SER A 191 1.24 42.16 16.59
C SER A 191 0.35 43.27 16.00
N GLN A 192 0.09 43.25 14.69
CA GLN A 192 -0.69 44.28 13.98
C GLN A 192 -2.17 43.92 13.84
N ILE A 193 -2.60 42.70 14.18
CA ILE A 193 -4.01 42.26 14.08
C ILE A 193 -4.95 43.19 14.88
N LYS A 194 -4.53 43.61 16.07
CA LYS A 194 -5.32 44.52 16.93
C LYS A 194 -5.44 45.95 16.39
N LYS A 195 -4.66 46.32 15.36
CA LYS A 195 -4.61 47.66 14.78
C LYS A 195 -5.54 47.83 13.57
N ILE A 196 -6.20 46.77 13.10
CA ILE A 196 -7.11 46.82 11.96
C ILE A 196 -8.37 47.62 12.34
N LYS A 197 -8.73 48.62 11.51
CA LYS A 197 -9.92 49.46 11.74
C LYS A 197 -11.21 48.69 11.44
N ASP A 198 -12.31 49.10 12.06
CA ASP A 198 -13.65 48.50 11.93
C ASP A 198 -13.72 46.98 12.20
N THR A 199 -12.71 46.42 12.89
CA THR A 199 -12.55 44.97 13.05
C THR A 199 -12.47 44.60 14.53
N ALA A 200 -13.14 43.53 14.93
CA ALA A 200 -12.96 42.90 16.24
C ALA A 200 -11.94 41.74 16.13
N ALA A 201 -11.15 41.49 17.17
CA ALA A 201 -10.18 40.39 17.20
C ALA A 201 -10.19 39.72 18.58
N PRO A 202 -9.96 38.39 18.67
CA PRO A 202 -9.82 37.68 19.95
C PRO A 202 -8.77 38.33 20.87
N SER A 203 -9.09 38.44 22.16
CA SER A 203 -8.41 39.34 23.12
C SER A 203 -6.99 38.89 23.48
N GLU A 204 -6.71 37.58 23.42
CA GLU A 204 -5.55 36.90 24.02
C GLU A 204 -4.45 36.52 23.03
N LEU A 205 -4.13 37.40 22.08
CA LEU A 205 -2.84 37.30 21.39
C LEU A 205 -1.76 37.71 22.40
N GLU A 206 -1.01 36.73 22.92
CA GLU A 206 0.12 36.92 23.84
C GLU A 206 1.19 37.86 23.27
N LYS A 207 2.18 38.25 24.08
CA LYS A 207 3.30 39.10 23.66
C LYS A 207 4.18 38.36 22.64
N THR A 208 3.82 38.43 21.38
CA THR A 208 4.62 37.90 20.28
C THR A 208 5.84 38.78 20.01
N SER A 209 6.97 38.17 19.65
CA SER A 209 8.08 38.89 19.01
C SER A 209 7.59 39.51 17.69
N ASP A 210 8.08 40.71 17.36
CA ASP A 210 7.66 41.48 16.18
C ASP A 210 7.86 40.75 14.83
N ASP A 211 8.67 39.70 14.79
CA ASP A 211 9.01 38.94 13.58
C ASP A 211 8.02 37.83 13.18
N THR A 212 6.99 37.54 13.97
CA THR A 212 6.05 36.44 13.66
C THR A 212 4.95 36.87 12.68
N THR A 213 4.91 36.22 11.50
CA THR A 213 3.89 36.47 10.47
C THR A 213 2.74 35.47 10.56
N THR A 214 1.52 35.89 10.19
CA THR A 214 0.30 35.09 10.26
C THR A 214 -0.61 35.44 9.08
N ASP A 215 -1.33 34.44 8.57
CA ASP A 215 -2.41 34.68 7.62
C ASP A 215 -3.70 34.96 8.38
N VAL A 216 -4.36 36.07 8.07
CA VAL A 216 -5.57 36.52 8.76
C VAL A 216 -6.75 36.50 7.79
N ILE A 217 -7.85 35.90 8.23
CA ILE A 217 -9.14 35.97 7.55
C ILE A 217 -10.04 37.01 8.22
N LEU A 218 -10.82 37.73 7.41
CA LEU A 218 -11.74 38.77 7.88
C LEU A 218 -13.17 38.32 7.64
N LEU A 219 -13.82 37.83 8.70
CA LEU A 219 -15.19 37.34 8.65
C LEU A 219 -16.19 38.48 8.82
N ARG A 220 -17.27 38.47 8.03
CA ARG A 220 -18.39 39.39 8.26
C ARG A 220 -19.01 39.10 9.62
N ARG A 221 -19.41 40.16 10.32
CA ARG A 221 -20.01 40.07 11.65
C ARG A 221 -21.14 39.03 11.77
N GLU A 222 -22.03 38.99 10.80
CA GLU A 222 -23.21 38.10 10.81
C GLU A 222 -22.82 36.64 10.65
N LEU A 223 -21.82 36.36 9.80
CA LEU A 223 -21.26 35.02 9.62
C LEU A 223 -20.48 34.57 10.85
N PHE A 224 -19.71 35.46 11.49
CA PHE A 224 -19.04 35.13 12.74
C PHE A 224 -20.05 34.82 13.86
N ALA A 225 -21.11 35.63 13.97
CA ALA A 225 -22.18 35.37 14.92
C ALA A 225 -22.87 34.02 14.65
N SER A 226 -23.12 33.66 13.39
CA SER A 226 -23.74 32.39 13.06
C SER A 226 -22.89 31.18 13.49
N LEU A 227 -21.56 31.30 13.52
CA LEU A 227 -20.62 30.23 13.88
C LEU A 227 -20.37 30.08 15.39
N PHE A 228 -20.40 31.16 16.16
CA PHE A 228 -20.04 31.15 17.59
C PHE A 228 -21.19 31.46 18.55
N THR A 229 -22.43 31.59 18.06
CA THR A 229 -23.61 31.75 18.94
C THR A 229 -24.03 30.40 19.54
N LYS A 230 -24.55 30.44 20.78
CA LYS A 230 -25.19 29.29 21.43
C LYS A 230 -26.64 29.14 20.95
N TYR A 231 -27.02 27.92 20.58
CA TYR A 231 -28.37 27.61 20.07
C TYR A 231 -29.13 26.71 21.05
N ASP A 232 -30.46 26.79 21.00
CA ASP A 232 -31.35 25.88 21.70
C ASP A 232 -31.62 24.59 20.88
N VAL A 233 -32.41 23.68 21.45
CA VAL A 233 -32.80 22.40 20.83
C VAL A 233 -33.58 22.62 19.52
N MET A 234 -34.26 23.76 19.39
CA MET A 234 -35.04 24.15 18.21
C MET A 234 -34.23 24.93 17.17
N GLY A 235 -32.92 25.14 17.40
CA GLY A 235 -32.03 25.84 16.48
C GLY A 235 -32.15 27.37 16.53
N ASN A 236 -32.73 27.95 17.58
CA ASN A 236 -32.80 29.39 17.79
C ASN A 236 -31.64 29.89 18.65
N PRO A 237 -31.11 31.11 18.42
CA PRO A 237 -30.04 31.68 19.22
C PRO A 237 -30.50 32.01 20.65
N VAL A 238 -29.74 31.59 21.66
CA VAL A 238 -30.05 31.84 23.06
C VAL A 238 -29.71 33.29 23.42
N PRO A 239 -30.69 34.11 23.85
CA PRO A 239 -30.43 35.51 24.18
C PRO A 239 -29.52 35.64 25.43
N ASN A 240 -28.59 36.59 25.39
CA ASN A 240 -27.63 36.91 26.46
C ASN A 240 -26.58 35.82 26.78
N ALA A 241 -26.43 34.79 25.93
CA ALA A 241 -25.30 33.88 26.00
C ALA A 241 -24.05 34.53 25.37
N GLY A 242 -22.87 34.30 25.95
CA GLY A 242 -21.58 34.66 25.35
C GLY A 242 -21.25 33.84 24.09
N PRO A 243 -20.11 34.12 23.42
CA PRO A 243 -19.64 33.27 22.33
C PRO A 243 -19.32 31.87 22.85
N ASP A 244 -19.72 30.84 22.11
CA ASP A 244 -19.64 29.43 22.51
C ASP A 244 -18.76 28.65 21.52
N VAL A 245 -17.63 28.13 22.01
CA VAL A 245 -16.74 27.23 21.24
C VAL A 245 -16.91 25.76 21.65
N ARG A 246 -17.81 25.47 22.59
CA ARG A 246 -18.05 24.09 23.04
C ARG A 246 -18.49 23.13 21.93
N PRO A 247 -19.28 23.50 20.91
CA PRO A 247 -19.65 22.57 19.84
C PRO A 247 -18.44 21.96 19.11
N TYR A 248 -17.31 22.67 19.07
CA TYR A 248 -16.08 22.21 18.42
C TYR A 248 -15.40 21.04 19.16
N ARG A 249 -15.81 20.73 20.41
CA ARG A 249 -15.31 19.54 21.13
C ARG A 249 -15.60 18.23 20.43
N PHE A 250 -16.66 18.16 19.62
CA PHE A 250 -17.03 16.97 18.84
C PHE A 250 -16.30 16.83 17.51
N LEU A 251 -15.57 17.87 17.09
CA LEU A 251 -14.97 17.98 15.77
C LEU A 251 -13.49 17.58 15.72
N ALA A 252 -12.94 17.14 16.85
CA ALA A 252 -11.58 16.65 16.94
C ALA A 252 -11.48 15.36 17.75
N HIS A 253 -10.66 14.43 17.28
CA HIS A 253 -10.38 13.17 17.96
C HIS A 253 -9.00 12.64 17.59
N ARG A 254 -8.43 11.81 18.47
CA ARG A 254 -7.23 11.03 18.19
C ARG A 254 -7.65 9.72 17.55
N ARG A 255 -7.03 9.36 16.44
CA ARG A 255 -7.28 8.12 15.70
C ARG A 255 -6.03 7.25 15.78
N ASP A 256 -6.13 6.12 16.46
CA ASP A 256 -5.09 5.08 16.51
C ASP A 256 -5.44 4.00 15.47
N ILE A 257 -4.49 3.68 14.59
CA ILE A 257 -4.69 2.71 13.51
C ILE A 257 -3.57 1.68 13.48
N ASN A 258 -3.91 0.48 13.02
CA ASN A 258 -2.93 -0.46 12.50
C ASN A 258 -2.69 -0.16 11.02
N THR A 259 -1.44 0.00 10.61
CA THR A 259 -1.04 0.40 9.26
C THR A 259 -0.91 -0.78 8.29
N GLU A 260 -1.34 -1.99 8.65
CA GLU A 260 -1.13 -3.18 7.82
C GLU A 260 -1.98 -3.15 6.55
N GLY A 261 -1.36 -3.51 5.42
CA GLY A 261 -1.96 -3.44 4.09
C GLY A 261 -1.93 -2.04 3.46
N MET A 262 -1.30 -1.06 4.12
CA MET A 262 -1.15 0.33 3.65
C MET A 262 0.26 0.54 3.04
N ALA A 263 0.37 1.32 1.98
CA ALA A 263 1.62 1.68 1.30
C ALA A 263 2.40 2.80 1.98
N TYR A 264 1.76 3.89 2.42
CA TYR A 264 2.45 5.09 2.91
C TYR A 264 2.52 5.16 4.43
N ALA A 265 1.41 4.93 5.13
CA ALA A 265 1.37 4.92 6.59
C ALA A 265 2.29 3.82 7.17
N ALA A 266 2.52 2.75 6.40
CA ALA A 266 3.49 1.72 6.73
C ALA A 266 4.95 2.20 6.72
N LEU A 267 5.29 3.21 5.92
CA LEU A 267 6.65 3.77 5.84
C LEU A 267 6.98 4.63 7.07
N THR A 268 5.95 5.28 7.62
CA THR A 268 6.03 6.18 8.78
C THR A 268 5.66 5.50 10.08
N ALA A 269 5.11 4.29 10.03
CA ALA A 269 4.74 3.49 11.18
C ALA A 269 5.93 3.30 12.14
N THR A 270 5.60 3.27 13.42
CA THR A 270 6.55 2.88 14.48
C THR A 270 6.93 1.40 14.31
N GLU A 271 7.88 0.92 15.11
CA GLU A 271 8.29 -0.49 15.06
C GLU A 271 7.11 -1.46 15.25
N ASP A 272 6.02 -0.99 15.86
CA ASP A 272 4.80 -1.74 16.19
C ASP A 272 3.67 -1.66 15.16
N ASP A 273 3.94 -1.15 13.96
CA ASP A 273 2.95 -1.07 12.88
C ASP A 273 1.70 -0.24 13.22
N GLN A 274 1.75 0.47 14.34
CA GLN A 274 0.73 1.40 14.80
C GLN A 274 1.15 2.83 14.52
N SER A 275 0.17 3.64 14.11
CA SER A 275 0.30 5.08 14.00
C SER A 275 -0.91 5.77 14.62
N SER A 276 -0.66 6.91 15.23
CA SER A 276 -1.66 7.74 15.89
C SER A 276 -1.69 9.09 15.22
N PHE A 277 -2.89 9.54 14.84
CA PHE A 277 -3.12 10.82 14.18
C PHE A 277 -4.08 11.68 14.97
N GLY A 278 -3.92 13.00 14.88
CA GLY A 278 -4.92 13.96 15.34
C GLY A 278 -5.79 14.36 14.15
N VAL A 279 -7.11 14.29 14.28
CA VAL A 279 -8.04 14.65 13.19
C VAL A 279 -8.90 15.81 13.65
N VAL A 280 -9.07 16.82 12.79
CA VAL A 280 -10.00 17.93 12.99
C VAL A 280 -10.83 18.12 11.71
N PHE A 281 -12.16 18.10 11.82
CA PHE A 281 -13.06 18.23 10.67
C PHE A 281 -14.05 19.38 10.83
N SER A 282 -14.58 19.87 9.72
CA SER A 282 -15.57 20.95 9.66
C SER A 282 -16.95 20.45 10.08
N HIS A 283 -17.76 21.34 10.63
CA HIS A 283 -19.21 21.13 10.83
C HIS A 283 -20.05 21.86 9.77
N ARG A 284 -19.40 22.56 8.84
CA ARG A 284 -20.01 23.33 7.76
C ARG A 284 -19.87 22.58 6.43
N THR A 285 -20.95 22.50 5.67
CA THR A 285 -21.02 21.85 4.36
C THR A 285 -20.66 22.80 3.22
N GLY A 286 -20.56 22.26 1.99
CA GLY A 286 -20.51 23.08 0.79
C GLY A 286 -21.77 23.91 0.57
N PRO A 287 -21.77 24.85 -0.39
CA PRO A 287 -22.95 25.63 -0.76
C PRO A 287 -24.07 24.73 -1.29
N LEU A 288 -25.27 24.87 -0.73
CA LEU A 288 -26.47 24.10 -1.12
C LEU A 288 -27.13 24.65 -2.40
N GLN A 289 -26.69 25.82 -2.87
CA GLN A 289 -27.36 26.61 -3.90
C GLN A 289 -26.66 26.59 -5.27
N ILE A 290 -25.85 25.58 -5.56
CA ILE A 290 -25.00 25.58 -6.76
C ILE A 290 -25.61 24.79 -7.90
N THR A 291 -25.64 25.39 -9.09
CA THR A 291 -25.89 24.72 -10.37
C THR A 291 -24.60 24.47 -11.16
N GLU A 292 -23.56 25.27 -10.89
CA GLU A 292 -22.23 25.16 -11.49
C GLU A 292 -21.16 24.88 -10.41
N PRO A 293 -20.05 24.21 -10.77
CA PRO A 293 -18.98 23.92 -9.82
C PRO A 293 -18.42 25.20 -9.21
N THR A 294 -18.48 25.33 -7.88
CA THR A 294 -18.11 26.56 -7.16
C THR A 294 -16.89 26.32 -6.29
N ILE A 295 -15.92 27.24 -6.32
CA ILE A 295 -14.69 27.14 -5.51
C ILE A 295 -15.01 27.45 -4.05
N CYS A 296 -14.69 26.49 -3.18
CA CYS A 296 -14.75 26.62 -1.73
C CYS A 296 -13.34 26.76 -1.16
N MET A 297 -13.19 27.64 -0.18
CA MET A 297 -11.92 27.91 0.52
C MET A 297 -12.03 27.37 1.94
N VAL A 298 -11.03 26.61 2.37
CA VAL A 298 -10.99 26.00 3.69
C VAL A 298 -9.86 26.62 4.49
N HIS A 299 -10.17 27.01 5.73
CA HIS A 299 -9.21 27.60 6.65
C HIS A 299 -9.17 26.81 7.96
N LEU A 300 -7.96 26.50 8.41
CA LEU A 300 -7.68 26.02 9.76
C LEU A 300 -7.49 27.22 10.67
N VAL A 301 -8.50 27.56 11.45
CA VAL A 301 -8.55 28.77 12.28
C VAL A 301 -8.23 28.46 13.75
N SER A 302 -7.64 29.45 14.42
CA SER A 302 -7.45 29.42 15.88
C SER A 302 -8.71 29.86 16.62
N LEU A 303 -9.12 29.07 17.62
CA LEU A 303 -10.24 29.36 18.54
C LEU A 303 -9.81 30.12 19.80
N ILE A 304 -8.50 30.32 19.98
CA ILE A 304 -7.94 30.95 21.19
C ILE A 304 -8.51 32.36 21.35
N GLY A 305 -9.00 32.66 22.56
CA GLY A 305 -9.51 33.99 22.93
C GLY A 305 -10.89 34.36 22.36
N VAL A 306 -11.59 33.44 21.68
CA VAL A 306 -12.95 33.69 21.17
C VAL A 306 -13.96 33.79 22.32
N GLU A 307 -13.91 32.88 23.29
CA GLU A 307 -14.78 32.94 24.50
C GLU A 307 -14.50 34.19 25.35
N GLY A 308 -13.24 34.64 25.40
CA GLY A 308 -12.80 35.82 26.14
C GLY A 308 -13.08 37.16 25.47
N MET A 309 -13.85 37.18 24.38
CA MET A 309 -14.15 38.41 23.63
C MET A 309 -15.17 39.28 24.39
N SER A 310 -14.72 40.42 24.91
CA SER A 310 -15.55 41.33 25.71
C SER A 310 -16.63 42.08 24.91
N SER A 311 -16.58 42.05 23.58
CA SER A 311 -17.47 42.76 22.66
C SER A 311 -18.56 41.86 22.06
N TRP A 312 -19.32 41.15 22.92
CA TRP A 312 -20.40 40.25 22.50
C TRP A 312 -21.77 40.72 23.01
N PRO A 313 -22.81 40.86 22.16
CA PRO A 313 -22.81 40.73 20.69
C PRO A 313 -21.92 41.78 20.02
N ILE A 314 -21.40 41.47 18.83
CA ILE A 314 -20.48 42.36 18.11
C ILE A 314 -21.15 43.72 17.82
N PRO A 315 -20.59 44.82 18.32
CA PRO A 315 -21.12 46.17 18.11
C PRO A 315 -21.33 46.54 16.63
N ASN A 316 -22.31 47.40 16.34
CA ASN A 316 -22.65 47.84 14.96
C ASN A 316 -21.53 48.65 14.28
N ASP A 317 -20.57 49.20 15.02
CA ASP A 317 -19.41 49.93 14.51
C ASP A 317 -18.31 49.01 13.94
N ARG A 318 -18.39 47.70 14.19
CA ARG A 318 -17.42 46.71 13.68
C ARG A 318 -18.05 45.92 12.52
N ARG A 319 -17.44 46.00 11.34
CA ARG A 319 -17.89 45.30 10.12
C ARG A 319 -17.34 43.88 10.03
N PHE A 320 -16.09 43.69 10.45
CA PHE A 320 -15.36 42.43 10.31
C PHE A 320 -14.86 41.88 11.65
N VAL A 321 -14.55 40.58 11.66
CA VAL A 321 -13.84 39.91 12.75
C VAL A 321 -12.59 39.25 12.17
N ALA A 322 -11.41 39.60 12.70
CA ALA A 322 -10.14 39.04 12.29
C ALA A 322 -9.88 37.73 13.06
N MET A 323 -9.62 36.65 12.32
CA MET A 323 -9.17 35.37 12.87
C MET A 323 -7.87 34.92 12.22
N SER A 324 -6.99 34.33 13.01
CA SER A 324 -5.74 33.74 12.51
C SER A 324 -6.02 32.39 11.84
N SER A 325 -5.57 32.25 10.60
CA SER A 325 -5.60 31.04 9.79
C SER A 325 -4.19 30.45 9.73
N LEU A 326 -4.01 29.23 10.24
CA LEU A 326 -2.72 28.55 10.29
C LEU A 326 -2.40 27.78 9.01
N HIS A 327 -3.43 27.35 8.29
CA HIS A 327 -3.32 26.65 7.02
C HIS A 327 -4.59 26.87 6.20
N SER A 328 -4.46 26.98 4.88
CA SER A 328 -5.59 27.14 3.98
C SER A 328 -5.37 26.41 2.66
N TRP A 329 -6.47 25.96 2.06
CA TRP A 329 -6.50 25.32 0.76
C TRP A 329 -7.87 25.54 0.10
N SER A 330 -8.00 25.23 -1.19
CA SER A 330 -9.25 25.36 -1.94
C SER A 330 -9.61 24.09 -2.72
N TYR A 331 -10.91 23.85 -2.88
CA TYR A 331 -11.48 22.74 -3.63
C TYR A 331 -12.72 23.20 -4.41
N SER A 332 -13.09 22.46 -5.45
CA SER A 332 -14.29 22.73 -6.24
C SER A 332 -15.45 21.90 -5.72
N CYS A 333 -16.54 22.56 -5.32
CA CYS A 333 -17.75 21.90 -4.88
C CYS A 333 -18.67 21.64 -6.09
N PHE A 334 -19.03 20.39 -6.34
CA PHE A 334 -19.97 20.00 -7.40
C PHE A 334 -21.43 20.03 -6.92
N PRO A 335 -22.38 20.23 -7.86
CA PRO A 335 -23.79 20.09 -7.57
C PRO A 335 -24.14 18.63 -7.21
N PRO A 336 -25.24 18.42 -6.46
CA PRO A 336 -25.65 17.11 -5.94
C PRO A 336 -25.95 16.07 -7.02
N ASP A 337 -26.25 16.47 -8.26
CA ASP A 337 -26.60 15.56 -9.39
C ASP A 337 -25.41 14.86 -10.05
N THR A 338 -24.18 15.05 -9.58
CA THR A 338 -22.97 14.46 -10.17
C THR A 338 -22.68 13.05 -9.66
N PRO A 339 -22.16 12.12 -10.50
CA PRO A 339 -21.88 10.74 -10.11
C PRO A 339 -20.90 10.69 -8.93
N THR A 340 -21.24 9.88 -7.93
CA THR A 340 -20.62 9.81 -6.59
C THR A 340 -19.33 8.96 -6.56
N VAL A 341 -18.60 8.96 -5.45
CA VAL A 341 -17.46 8.02 -5.22
C VAL A 341 -17.88 6.57 -5.48
N ARG A 342 -19.11 6.23 -5.12
CA ARG A 342 -19.68 4.90 -5.33
C ARG A 342 -19.70 4.55 -6.82
N ASP A 343 -20.16 5.47 -7.66
CA ASP A 343 -20.25 5.24 -9.12
C ASP A 343 -18.85 5.07 -9.73
N GLN A 344 -17.83 5.76 -9.18
CA GLN A 344 -16.43 5.56 -9.57
C GLN A 344 -15.92 4.17 -9.19
N PHE A 345 -16.23 3.66 -8.00
CA PHE A 345 -15.89 2.29 -7.62
C PHE A 345 -16.64 1.25 -8.47
N GLU A 346 -17.92 1.49 -8.79
CA GLU A 346 -18.71 0.60 -9.66
C GLU A 346 -18.12 0.57 -11.09
N ALA A 347 -17.74 1.73 -11.64
CA ALA A 347 -17.05 1.82 -12.93
C ALA A 347 -15.69 1.10 -12.93
N LEU A 348 -14.91 1.28 -11.86
CA LEU A 348 -13.62 0.61 -11.69
C LEU A 348 -13.76 -0.92 -11.56
N GLY A 349 -14.82 -1.39 -10.92
CA GLY A 349 -15.16 -2.80 -10.85
C GLY A 349 -15.56 -3.38 -12.21
N ALA A 350 -16.38 -2.64 -12.97
CA ALA A 350 -16.84 -3.05 -14.30
C ALA A 350 -15.69 -3.14 -15.33
N SER A 351 -14.64 -2.36 -15.17
CA SER A 351 -13.50 -2.33 -16.08
C SER A 351 -12.39 -3.34 -15.76
N CYS A 352 -12.65 -4.33 -14.91
CA CYS A 352 -11.68 -5.33 -14.46
C CYS A 352 -11.33 -6.38 -15.55
N HIS A 353 -10.07 -6.36 -16.03
CA HIS A 353 -9.60 -7.31 -17.06
C HIS A 353 -8.14 -7.75 -16.83
N LEU A 354 -7.64 -8.66 -17.67
CA LEU A 354 -6.21 -9.00 -17.74
C LEU A 354 -5.41 -7.88 -18.42
N LEU A 355 -4.10 -7.77 -18.14
CA LEU A 355 -3.20 -6.78 -18.73
C LEU A 355 -2.92 -7.06 -20.22
N ARG A 356 -3.89 -6.74 -21.06
CA ARG A 356 -3.86 -6.88 -22.52
C ARG A 356 -4.70 -5.79 -23.17
N TYR A 357 -4.55 -5.63 -24.48
CA TYR A 357 -5.45 -4.82 -25.28
C TYR A 357 -6.90 -5.32 -25.16
N ASN A 358 -7.85 -4.40 -24.97
CA ASN A 358 -9.26 -4.74 -24.91
C ASN A 358 -9.83 -4.69 -26.34
N PHE A 359 -10.15 -5.85 -26.90
CA PHE A 359 -10.73 -5.94 -28.23
C PHE A 359 -12.20 -5.56 -28.18
N GLU A 360 -12.63 -4.65 -29.05
CA GLU A 360 -14.05 -4.51 -29.33
C GLU A 360 -14.49 -5.65 -30.26
N THR A 361 -15.74 -6.10 -30.16
CA THR A 361 -16.28 -7.22 -30.96
C THR A 361 -16.17 -7.00 -32.48
N GLY A 362 -15.96 -5.76 -32.93
CA GLY A 362 -15.68 -5.39 -34.31
C GLY A 362 -14.25 -5.70 -34.75
N ASP A 363 -13.25 -5.43 -33.90
CA ASP A 363 -11.82 -5.52 -34.24
C ASP A 363 -11.40 -6.96 -34.58
N GLU A 364 -11.89 -7.94 -33.81
CA GLU A 364 -11.56 -9.34 -34.05
C GLU A 364 -12.08 -9.84 -35.40
N LYS A 365 -13.24 -9.33 -35.85
CA LYS A 365 -13.83 -9.73 -37.13
C LYS A 365 -13.01 -9.17 -38.28
N GLU A 366 -12.63 -7.90 -38.22
CA GLU A 366 -11.81 -7.27 -39.25
C GLU A 366 -10.46 -7.98 -39.45
N ILE A 367 -9.81 -8.40 -38.36
CA ILE A 367 -8.52 -9.13 -38.42
C ILE A 367 -8.71 -10.54 -39.01
N LYS A 368 -9.80 -11.23 -38.65
CA LYS A 368 -10.11 -12.58 -39.15
C LYS A 368 -10.48 -12.58 -40.63
N ASP A 369 -11.20 -11.54 -41.07
CA ASP A 369 -11.67 -11.39 -42.46
C ASP A 369 -10.52 -11.20 -43.46
N TYR A 370 -9.37 -10.68 -43.01
CA TYR A 370 -8.20 -10.51 -43.88
C TYR A 370 -7.51 -11.84 -44.22
N HIS A 371 -7.28 -12.71 -43.23
CA HIS A 371 -6.73 -14.05 -43.43
C HIS A 371 -6.92 -14.94 -42.19
N ALA A 372 -7.85 -15.91 -42.23
CA ALA A 372 -8.28 -16.66 -41.06
C ALA A 372 -7.14 -17.29 -40.22
N SER A 373 -6.15 -17.97 -40.83
CA SER A 373 -5.09 -18.65 -40.07
C SER A 373 -4.01 -17.73 -39.51
N ILE A 374 -3.74 -16.59 -40.18
CA ILE A 374 -2.74 -15.60 -39.76
C ILE A 374 -3.38 -14.64 -38.75
N GLY A 375 -4.63 -14.24 -39.00
CA GLY A 375 -5.44 -13.44 -38.10
C GLY A 375 -5.61 -14.11 -36.74
N ASN A 376 -5.95 -15.41 -36.71
CA ASN A 376 -6.03 -16.15 -35.44
C ASN A 376 -4.70 -16.15 -34.68
N ARG A 377 -3.56 -16.38 -35.37
CA ARG A 377 -2.24 -16.36 -34.73
C ARG A 377 -1.85 -14.96 -34.22
N ALA A 378 -2.22 -13.91 -34.93
CA ALA A 378 -1.99 -12.52 -34.50
C ALA A 378 -2.85 -12.18 -33.26
N ILE A 379 -4.12 -12.56 -33.27
CA ILE A 379 -5.03 -12.41 -32.13
C ILE A 379 -4.51 -13.19 -30.92
N ASP A 380 -4.05 -14.43 -31.09
CA ASP A 380 -3.42 -15.21 -30.02
C ASP A 380 -2.22 -14.46 -29.41
N ARG A 381 -1.36 -13.84 -30.24
CA ARG A 381 -0.22 -13.06 -29.75
C ARG A 381 -0.68 -11.84 -28.96
N LEU A 382 -1.67 -11.10 -29.44
CA LEU A 382 -2.22 -9.94 -28.74
C LEU A 382 -2.90 -10.35 -27.42
N HIS A 383 -3.65 -11.45 -27.39
CA HIS A 383 -4.23 -12.00 -26.16
C HIS A 383 -3.18 -12.44 -25.15
N ASN A 384 -2.00 -12.88 -25.61
CA ASN A 384 -0.84 -13.19 -24.79
C ASN A 384 -0.07 -11.93 -24.31
N GLY A 385 -0.58 -10.72 -24.58
CA GLY A 385 -0.01 -9.44 -24.13
C GLY A 385 1.13 -8.91 -24.99
N TYR A 386 1.34 -9.45 -26.19
CA TYR A 386 2.33 -8.92 -27.12
C TYR A 386 1.85 -7.65 -27.79
N THR A 387 2.77 -6.72 -28.02
CA THR A 387 2.55 -5.52 -28.84
C THR A 387 3.53 -5.53 -30.02
N LEU A 388 3.15 -4.86 -31.10
CA LEU A 388 4.06 -4.63 -32.22
C LEU A 388 4.90 -3.39 -31.92
N ALA A 389 6.22 -3.55 -31.95
CA ALA A 389 7.16 -2.47 -31.76
C ALA A 389 8.08 -2.32 -32.97
N ARG A 390 8.52 -1.08 -33.23
CA ARG A 390 9.52 -0.80 -34.25
C ARG A 390 10.90 -1.19 -33.71
N TYR A 391 11.56 -2.13 -34.37
CA TYR A 391 12.88 -2.62 -33.99
C TYR A 391 13.93 -2.22 -35.03
N ARG A 392 15.11 -1.83 -34.54
CA ARG A 392 16.28 -1.58 -35.38
C ARG A 392 17.28 -2.71 -35.18
N VAL A 393 17.52 -3.46 -36.24
CA VAL A 393 18.51 -4.55 -36.23
C VAL A 393 19.94 -4.00 -36.14
N GLN A 394 20.91 -4.84 -35.80
CA GLN A 394 22.32 -4.44 -35.67
C GLN A 394 22.91 -3.87 -36.97
N THR A 395 22.40 -4.27 -38.13
CA THR A 395 22.77 -3.72 -39.44
C THR A 395 22.23 -2.31 -39.69
N GLY A 396 21.35 -1.81 -38.82
CA GLY A 396 20.77 -0.47 -38.89
C GLY A 396 19.45 -0.37 -39.66
N GLU A 397 18.93 -1.48 -40.20
CA GLU A 397 17.61 -1.54 -40.86
C GLU A 397 16.47 -1.48 -39.84
N SER A 398 15.31 -0.97 -40.26
CA SER A 398 14.11 -0.86 -39.43
C SER A 398 13.13 -1.95 -39.81
N THR A 399 12.71 -2.76 -38.85
CA THR A 399 11.71 -3.83 -39.01
C THR A 399 10.68 -3.79 -37.90
N ALA A 400 9.62 -4.58 -37.99
CA ALA A 400 8.65 -4.81 -36.92
C ALA A 400 9.08 -6.00 -36.06
N CYS A 401 8.79 -5.95 -34.78
CA CYS A 401 9.01 -7.05 -33.84
C CYS A 401 7.84 -7.19 -32.88
N PHE A 402 7.72 -8.36 -32.27
CA PHE A 402 6.89 -8.55 -31.09
C PHE A 402 7.70 -8.23 -29.84
N MET A 403 7.05 -7.52 -28.92
CA MET A 403 7.58 -7.23 -27.60
C MET A 403 6.46 -7.38 -26.57
N ARG A 404 6.77 -8.00 -25.43
CA ARG A 404 5.92 -8.00 -24.25
C ARG A 404 6.70 -7.56 -23.02
N GLY A 405 5.99 -7.15 -21.99
CA GLY A 405 6.58 -6.81 -20.70
C GLY A 405 6.83 -8.04 -19.82
N ALA A 406 7.33 -7.78 -18.61
CA ALA A 406 7.48 -8.80 -17.56
C ALA A 406 6.13 -9.33 -17.03
N PHE A 407 5.06 -8.58 -17.25
CA PHE A 407 3.72 -8.86 -16.76
C PHE A 407 2.86 -9.39 -17.91
N VAL A 408 2.43 -10.64 -17.78
CA VAL A 408 1.74 -11.38 -18.83
C VAL A 408 0.28 -11.67 -18.44
N PRO A 409 -0.67 -11.58 -19.37
CA PRO A 409 -2.09 -11.88 -19.13
C PRO A 409 -2.40 -13.38 -19.12
N VAL A 410 -1.41 -14.26 -19.23
CA VAL A 410 -1.57 -15.71 -19.37
C VAL A 410 -0.84 -16.47 -18.29
N THR A 411 -1.31 -17.69 -18.03
CA THR A 411 -0.71 -18.54 -17.01
C THR A 411 0.69 -18.99 -17.41
N ASP A 412 1.70 -18.58 -16.65
CA ASP A 412 3.07 -19.07 -16.82
C ASP A 412 3.20 -20.45 -16.16
N HIS A 413 3.15 -21.51 -16.98
CA HIS A 413 3.37 -22.89 -16.52
C HIS A 413 4.85 -23.21 -16.25
N ALA A 414 5.78 -22.30 -16.57
CA ALA A 414 7.22 -22.55 -16.47
C ALA A 414 7.82 -22.36 -15.07
N GLY A 415 7.04 -21.90 -14.08
CA GLY A 415 7.53 -21.58 -12.74
C GLY A 415 8.20 -22.74 -11.97
N ALA A 416 8.10 -23.99 -12.46
CA ALA A 416 8.74 -25.16 -11.87
C ALA A 416 10.11 -25.52 -12.49
N GLU A 417 10.47 -24.96 -13.66
CA GLU A 417 11.72 -25.31 -14.34
C GLU A 417 12.86 -24.40 -13.88
N HIS A 418 13.93 -25.01 -13.38
CA HIS A 418 15.15 -24.27 -13.04
C HIS A 418 15.75 -23.68 -14.31
N TRP A 419 16.07 -22.39 -14.29
CA TRP A 419 16.71 -21.73 -15.42
C TRP A 419 18.13 -22.27 -15.62
N THR A 420 18.32 -23.11 -16.63
CA THR A 420 19.61 -23.75 -16.94
C THR A 420 20.31 -23.17 -18.16
N TRP A 421 19.65 -22.27 -18.90
CA TRP A 421 20.18 -21.72 -20.16
C TRP A 421 20.79 -20.34 -19.94
N LEU A 422 22.11 -20.26 -19.97
CA LEU A 422 22.84 -19.00 -19.86
C LEU A 422 23.16 -18.47 -21.26
N SER A 423 22.89 -17.20 -21.52
CA SER A 423 23.14 -16.58 -22.82
C SER A 423 24.38 -15.70 -22.76
N ASN A 424 25.24 -15.77 -23.78
CA ASN A 424 26.44 -14.94 -23.84
C ASN A 424 26.15 -13.55 -24.43
N ASN A 425 25.13 -13.49 -25.28
CA ASN A 425 24.66 -12.25 -25.86
C ASN A 425 23.11 -12.18 -25.81
N GLY A 426 22.56 -10.97 -25.89
CA GLY A 426 21.10 -10.81 -25.91
C GLY A 426 20.45 -11.33 -27.20
N SER A 427 21.19 -11.44 -28.32
CA SER A 427 20.64 -11.97 -29.59
C SER A 427 20.32 -13.46 -29.52
N ASP A 428 20.99 -14.22 -28.65
CA ASP A 428 20.74 -15.65 -28.41
C ASP A 428 19.31 -15.90 -27.91
N LEU A 429 18.65 -14.87 -27.36
CA LEU A 429 17.30 -14.91 -26.79
C LEU A 429 16.22 -14.34 -27.71
N GLN A 430 16.50 -14.15 -29.01
CA GLN A 430 15.49 -13.76 -29.99
C GLN A 430 14.73 -14.98 -30.49
N ILE A 431 13.39 -14.90 -30.53
CA ILE A 431 12.53 -16.02 -30.93
C ILE A 431 11.81 -15.66 -32.22
N LEU A 432 12.01 -16.44 -33.29
CA LEU A 432 11.27 -16.26 -34.54
C LEU A 432 9.89 -16.93 -34.46
N ASP A 433 8.81 -16.17 -34.63
CA ASP A 433 7.50 -16.78 -34.87
C ASP A 433 7.44 -17.27 -36.33
N GLN A 434 7.62 -18.58 -36.53
CA GLN A 434 7.66 -19.17 -37.87
C GLN A 434 6.37 -18.97 -38.68
N ARG A 435 5.21 -18.77 -38.03
CA ARG A 435 3.92 -18.59 -38.72
C ARG A 435 3.72 -17.16 -39.20
N LEU A 436 4.15 -16.19 -38.41
CA LEU A 436 4.02 -14.76 -38.72
C LEU A 436 5.25 -14.18 -39.41
N GLY A 437 6.41 -14.84 -39.32
CA GLY A 437 7.68 -14.34 -39.83
C GLY A 437 8.23 -13.13 -39.06
N VAL A 438 7.69 -12.84 -37.87
CA VAL A 438 8.08 -11.69 -37.04
C VAL A 438 8.93 -12.18 -35.86
N MET A 439 10.00 -11.44 -35.57
CA MET A 439 10.87 -11.71 -34.43
C MET A 439 10.25 -11.22 -33.12
N ASP A 440 10.23 -12.08 -32.10
CA ASP A 440 9.98 -11.74 -30.71
C ASP A 440 11.31 -11.41 -30.03
N ILE A 441 11.44 -10.16 -29.58
CA ILE A 441 12.66 -9.63 -28.95
C ILE A 441 12.53 -9.51 -27.43
N THR A 442 11.46 -10.04 -26.83
CA THR A 442 11.12 -9.86 -25.42
C THR A 442 12.27 -10.23 -24.47
N TYR A 443 12.78 -11.45 -24.56
CA TYR A 443 13.85 -11.93 -23.67
C TYR A 443 15.20 -11.31 -24.01
N SER A 444 15.43 -11.00 -25.30
CA SER A 444 16.59 -10.24 -25.76
C SER A 444 16.64 -8.85 -25.11
N ALA A 445 15.52 -8.15 -25.08
CA ALA A 445 15.37 -6.85 -24.44
C ALA A 445 15.54 -6.94 -22.91
N ALA A 446 14.95 -7.96 -22.27
CA ALA A 446 15.09 -8.22 -20.83
C ALA A 446 16.57 -8.41 -20.43
N TRP A 447 17.30 -9.22 -21.19
CA TRP A 447 18.72 -9.48 -20.96
C TRP A 447 19.57 -8.21 -21.08
N GLN A 448 19.37 -7.41 -22.14
CA GLN A 448 20.09 -6.15 -22.31
C GLN A 448 19.74 -5.13 -21.22
N LEU A 449 18.46 -5.07 -20.82
CA LEU A 449 18.01 -4.24 -19.72
C LEU A 449 18.73 -4.60 -18.42
N GLY A 450 18.78 -5.89 -18.07
CA GLY A 450 19.47 -6.37 -16.88
C GLY A 450 20.94 -5.97 -16.86
N ARG A 451 21.62 -6.12 -18.00
CA ARG A 451 23.02 -5.68 -18.17
C ARG A 451 23.18 -4.17 -17.97
N SER A 452 22.32 -3.36 -18.58
CA SER A 452 22.36 -1.89 -18.44
C SER A 452 22.05 -1.43 -17.01
N LEU A 453 21.08 -2.06 -16.33
CA LEU A 453 20.75 -1.79 -14.93
C LEU A 453 21.87 -2.20 -13.97
N ALA A 454 22.64 -3.22 -14.31
CA ALA A 454 23.81 -3.59 -13.54
C ALA A 454 24.96 -2.60 -13.76
N ILE A 455 25.22 -2.17 -15.01
CA ILE A 455 26.25 -1.16 -15.33
C ILE A 455 25.98 0.17 -14.62
N SER A 456 24.72 0.56 -14.45
CA SER A 456 24.37 1.82 -13.77
C SER A 456 24.67 1.80 -12.27
N ASP A 457 24.86 0.63 -11.65
CA ASP A 457 25.22 0.50 -10.24
C ASP A 457 26.70 0.07 -10.08
N PRO A 458 27.62 1.03 -9.82
CA PRO A 458 29.04 0.71 -9.68
C PRO A 458 29.34 -0.12 -8.43
N THR A 459 28.51 -0.01 -7.38
CA THR A 459 28.70 -0.77 -6.14
C THR A 459 28.40 -2.24 -6.34
N PHE A 460 27.34 -2.54 -7.10
CA PHE A 460 27.00 -3.89 -7.52
C PHE A 460 28.10 -4.51 -8.40
N VAL A 461 28.54 -3.81 -9.46
CA VAL A 461 29.54 -4.35 -10.40
C VAL A 461 30.88 -4.65 -9.71
N ALA A 462 31.34 -3.76 -8.83
CA ALA A 462 32.57 -3.97 -8.07
C ALA A 462 32.47 -5.17 -7.14
N SER A 463 31.33 -5.31 -6.43
CA SER A 463 31.08 -6.44 -5.52
C SER A 463 30.95 -7.76 -6.27
N LEU A 464 30.23 -7.76 -7.41
CA LEU A 464 30.10 -8.92 -8.29
C LEU A 464 31.48 -9.39 -8.80
N GLY A 465 32.34 -8.48 -9.25
CA GLY A 465 33.70 -8.82 -9.67
C GLY A 465 34.52 -9.50 -8.56
N ARG A 466 34.38 -9.06 -7.30
CA ARG A 466 35.04 -9.68 -6.14
C ARG A 466 34.44 -11.04 -5.80
N VAL A 467 33.10 -11.17 -5.80
CA VAL A 467 32.40 -12.44 -5.55
C VAL A 467 32.84 -13.48 -6.57
N ARG A 468 32.87 -13.13 -7.86
CA ARG A 468 33.34 -14.04 -8.92
C ARG A 468 34.76 -14.51 -8.64
N LYS A 469 35.67 -13.58 -8.30
CA LYS A 469 37.05 -13.90 -7.93
C LYS A 469 37.14 -14.84 -6.72
N GLN A 470 36.36 -14.59 -5.66
CA GLN A 470 36.31 -15.45 -4.48
C GLN A 470 35.85 -16.87 -4.84
N ILE A 471 34.80 -16.99 -5.67
CA ILE A 471 34.28 -18.30 -6.14
C ILE A 471 35.34 -19.01 -6.98
N TYR A 472 36.01 -18.29 -7.89
CA TYR A 472 37.06 -18.88 -8.72
C TYR A 472 38.25 -19.36 -7.89
N ASP A 473 38.78 -18.52 -6.99
CA ASP A 473 39.95 -18.86 -6.19
C ASP A 473 39.66 -20.08 -5.30
N ARG A 474 38.48 -20.14 -4.66
CA ARG A 474 38.05 -21.27 -3.82
C ARG A 474 37.73 -22.53 -4.62
N GLY A 475 37.00 -22.41 -5.73
CA GLY A 475 36.66 -23.55 -6.59
C GLY A 475 37.90 -24.14 -7.25
N MET A 476 38.80 -23.28 -7.74
CA MET A 476 40.08 -23.71 -8.32
C MET A 476 41.00 -24.33 -7.26
N GLN A 477 41.05 -23.79 -6.04
CA GLN A 477 41.79 -24.41 -4.95
C GLN A 477 41.26 -25.81 -4.63
N SER A 478 39.93 -25.97 -4.57
CA SER A 478 39.28 -27.26 -4.30
C SER A 478 39.54 -28.27 -5.43
N ALA A 479 39.39 -27.85 -6.69
CA ALA A 479 39.69 -28.67 -7.86
C ALA A 479 41.18 -29.08 -7.91
N ARG A 480 42.10 -28.13 -7.66
CA ARG A 480 43.54 -28.42 -7.59
C ARG A 480 43.86 -29.41 -6.48
N LEU A 481 43.27 -29.25 -5.30
CA LEU A 481 43.44 -30.20 -4.20
C LEU A 481 42.92 -31.59 -4.57
N ALA A 482 41.77 -31.69 -5.24
CA ALA A 482 41.23 -32.95 -5.71
C ALA A 482 42.16 -33.63 -6.72
N VAL A 483 42.68 -32.89 -7.70
CA VAL A 483 43.65 -33.41 -8.69
C VAL A 483 44.96 -33.82 -8.02
N LEU A 484 45.54 -32.99 -7.16
CA LEU A 484 46.77 -33.28 -6.43
C LEU A 484 46.63 -34.52 -5.53
N SER A 485 45.49 -34.69 -4.87
CA SER A 485 45.21 -35.86 -4.04
C SER A 485 45.23 -37.17 -4.83
N ARG A 486 44.78 -37.16 -6.09
CA ARG A 486 44.84 -38.33 -7.00
C ARG A 486 46.26 -38.69 -7.40
N HIS A 487 47.11 -37.69 -7.59
CA HIS A 487 48.52 -37.88 -7.91
C HIS A 487 49.39 -38.13 -6.65
N GLY A 488 48.77 -38.42 -5.50
CA GLY A 488 49.45 -38.83 -4.27
C GLY A 488 50.00 -37.68 -3.42
N VAL A 489 49.72 -36.43 -3.79
CA VAL A 489 50.09 -35.26 -2.99
C VAL A 489 49.05 -35.08 -1.89
N ARG A 490 49.45 -35.31 -0.64
CA ARG A 490 48.60 -35.22 0.54
C ARG A 490 48.85 -33.92 1.30
N GLN A 491 47.80 -33.36 1.90
CA GLN A 491 47.96 -32.21 2.80
C GLN A 491 48.74 -32.61 4.06
N ARG A 492 49.38 -31.65 4.74
CA ARG A 492 50.12 -31.89 5.98
C ARG A 492 49.27 -32.59 7.05
N SER A 493 48.02 -32.17 7.22
CA SER A 493 47.07 -32.79 8.16
C SER A 493 46.78 -34.25 7.81
N GLN A 494 46.55 -34.55 6.52
CA GLN A 494 46.31 -35.90 6.03
C GLN A 494 47.58 -36.78 6.10
N LEU A 495 48.77 -36.21 5.88
CA LEU A 495 50.05 -36.89 6.10
C LEU A 495 50.23 -37.25 7.57
N ILE A 496 49.93 -36.32 8.47
CA ILE A 496 49.99 -36.56 9.92
C ILE A 496 48.99 -37.64 10.33
N ALA A 497 47.75 -37.57 9.85
CA ALA A 497 46.73 -38.59 10.09
C ALA A 497 47.11 -39.96 9.50
N ALA A 498 47.86 -39.97 8.40
CA ALA A 498 48.36 -41.19 7.75
C ALA A 498 49.68 -41.71 8.34
N LEU A 499 50.38 -40.97 9.21
CA LEU A 499 51.65 -41.43 9.81
C LEU A 499 51.54 -42.82 10.45
N PRO A 500 50.50 -43.13 11.25
CA PRO A 500 50.35 -44.46 11.84
C PRO A 500 50.25 -45.57 10.79
N SER A 501 49.52 -45.35 9.68
CA SER A 501 49.38 -46.35 8.61
C SER A 501 50.64 -46.47 7.76
N ILE A 502 51.38 -45.38 7.56
CA ILE A 502 52.70 -45.37 6.91
C ILE A 502 53.71 -46.17 7.75
N VAL A 503 53.71 -45.97 9.06
CA VAL A 503 54.58 -46.72 9.99
C VAL A 503 54.20 -48.20 10.02
N ASP A 504 52.90 -48.52 10.06
CA ASP A 504 52.41 -49.91 9.99
C ASP A 504 52.77 -50.58 8.64
N THR A 505 52.62 -49.86 7.52
CA THR A 505 53.08 -50.37 6.22
C THR A 505 54.60 -50.54 6.12
N LEU A 506 55.39 -49.66 6.75
CA LEU A 506 56.84 -49.83 6.88
C LEU A 506 57.23 -51.06 7.71
N HIS A 507 56.52 -51.33 8.80
CA HIS A 507 56.72 -52.56 9.58
C HIS A 507 56.38 -53.80 8.73
N ARG A 508 55.25 -53.78 8.02
CA ARG A 508 54.81 -54.88 7.13
C ARG A 508 55.69 -55.06 5.88
N LEU A 509 56.40 -54.01 5.44
CA LEU A 509 57.33 -54.09 4.32
C LEU A 509 58.48 -55.08 4.61
N SER A 510 58.94 -55.19 5.86
CA SER A 510 60.01 -56.13 6.25
C SER A 510 59.63 -57.61 6.04
N ASP A 511 58.34 -57.91 6.10
CA ASP A 511 57.74 -59.23 5.90
C ASP A 511 57.15 -59.44 4.50
N SER A 512 57.22 -58.43 3.62
CA SER A 512 56.63 -58.50 2.29
C SER A 512 57.40 -59.48 1.37
N GLN A 513 56.70 -60.51 0.88
CA GLN A 513 57.26 -61.46 -0.08
C GLN A 513 57.72 -60.80 -1.40
N ALA A 514 57.16 -59.62 -1.73
CA ALA A 514 57.54 -58.81 -2.89
C ALA A 514 58.99 -58.29 -2.84
N LEU A 515 59.57 -58.08 -1.65
CA LEU A 515 60.97 -57.67 -1.49
C LEU A 515 61.95 -58.86 -1.52
N ARG A 516 61.47 -60.07 -1.25
CA ARG A 516 62.27 -61.31 -1.21
C ARG A 516 62.29 -62.08 -2.54
N THR A 517 61.71 -61.54 -3.61
CA THR A 517 61.64 -62.23 -4.90
C THR A 517 63.03 -62.43 -5.54
N PRO A 518 63.38 -63.66 -5.98
CA PRO A 518 64.65 -63.93 -6.67
C PRO A 518 64.63 -63.50 -8.14
N ASP A 519 63.47 -63.13 -8.68
CA ASP A 519 63.31 -62.70 -10.07
C ASP A 519 64.00 -61.35 -10.35
N TYR A 520 64.85 -61.31 -11.38
CA TYR A 520 65.64 -60.12 -11.74
C TYR A 520 64.78 -59.04 -12.42
N LEU A 521 63.71 -59.42 -13.14
CA LEU A 521 62.78 -58.46 -13.76
C LEU A 521 61.91 -57.78 -12.71
N ALA A 522 61.47 -58.53 -11.70
CA ALA A 522 60.83 -57.94 -10.53
C ALA A 522 61.76 -56.99 -9.77
N ARG A 523 63.07 -57.25 -9.72
CA ARG A 523 64.08 -56.36 -9.11
C ARG A 523 64.34 -55.08 -9.91
N SER A 524 64.35 -55.12 -11.24
CA SER A 524 64.54 -53.93 -12.08
C SER A 524 63.35 -52.97 -12.00
N ARG A 525 62.13 -53.49 -11.86
CA ARG A 525 60.91 -52.68 -11.61
C ARG A 525 60.91 -51.99 -10.23
N ARG A 526 61.70 -52.43 -9.25
CA ARG A 526 61.82 -51.78 -7.92
C ARG A 526 62.46 -50.40 -8.00
N TRP A 527 63.40 -50.22 -8.93
CA TRP A 527 64.11 -48.96 -9.14
C TRP A 527 63.48 -48.11 -10.25
N HIS A 528 62.41 -48.62 -10.88
CA HIS A 528 61.67 -47.89 -11.88
C HIS A 528 60.80 -46.83 -11.21
N ARG A 529 61.30 -45.59 -11.21
CA ARG A 529 60.47 -44.42 -10.95
C ARG A 529 59.75 -44.07 -12.26
N PRO A 530 58.42 -44.25 -12.36
CA PRO A 530 57.70 -43.73 -13.52
C PRO A 530 57.96 -42.23 -13.61
N ALA A 531 58.18 -41.73 -14.84
CA ALA A 531 58.33 -40.29 -15.06
C ALA A 531 57.05 -39.59 -14.57
N VAL A 532 57.20 -38.60 -13.70
CA VAL A 532 56.06 -37.80 -13.23
C VAL A 532 55.65 -36.90 -14.39
N GLU A 533 54.54 -37.21 -15.03
CA GLU A 533 53.96 -36.31 -16.04
C GLU A 533 53.61 -34.98 -15.38
N PRO A 534 53.93 -33.83 -16.02
CA PRO A 534 53.54 -32.53 -15.49
C PRO A 534 52.01 -32.45 -15.42
N ILE A 535 51.50 -32.27 -14.21
CA ILE A 535 50.06 -32.13 -13.95
C ILE A 535 49.67 -30.71 -14.33
N ASP A 536 48.75 -30.57 -15.28
CA ASP A 536 48.16 -29.28 -15.59
C ASP A 536 47.14 -28.90 -14.51
N LEU A 537 47.44 -27.82 -13.77
CA LEU A 537 46.60 -27.25 -12.71
C LEU A 537 45.94 -25.92 -13.18
N SER A 538 46.04 -25.63 -14.47
CA SER A 538 45.39 -24.50 -15.11
C SER A 538 43.90 -24.78 -15.33
N TYR A 539 43.13 -23.73 -15.57
CA TYR A 539 41.71 -23.84 -15.93
C TYR A 539 41.49 -24.58 -17.26
N GLN A 540 42.44 -24.50 -18.20
CA GLN A 540 42.32 -25.09 -19.55
C GLN A 540 42.72 -26.56 -19.59
N GLY A 541 43.55 -27.01 -18.65
CA GLY A 541 43.83 -28.42 -18.44
C GLY A 541 42.58 -29.10 -17.89
N GLN A 542 41.65 -29.48 -18.76
CA GLN A 542 40.42 -30.18 -18.40
C GLN A 542 40.73 -31.32 -17.43
N ALA A 543 40.42 -31.12 -16.14
CA ALA A 543 40.58 -32.16 -15.15
C ALA A 543 39.67 -33.33 -15.55
N PRO A 544 40.19 -34.54 -15.83
CA PRO A 544 39.35 -35.69 -16.13
C PRO A 544 38.47 -35.97 -14.91
N GLY A 545 37.16 -36.05 -15.13
CA GLY A 545 36.11 -36.32 -14.16
C GLY A 545 36.53 -36.96 -12.82
N THR A 546 36.32 -36.19 -11.76
CA THR A 546 36.17 -36.54 -10.35
C THR A 546 35.40 -37.82 -9.96
N ARG A 547 35.79 -39.09 -10.16
CA ARG A 547 35.02 -40.20 -9.55
C ARG A 547 34.95 -40.04 -8.02
N SER A 548 33.80 -39.61 -7.52
CA SER A 548 33.44 -39.52 -6.11
C SER A 548 33.36 -40.92 -5.50
N SER A 549 33.44 -41.03 -4.17
CA SER A 549 33.11 -42.26 -3.43
C SER A 549 31.69 -42.77 -3.72
N SER A 550 30.81 -41.91 -4.23
CA SER A 550 29.45 -42.21 -4.69
C SER A 550 29.34 -42.65 -6.16
N GLY A 551 30.45 -42.80 -6.89
CA GLY A 551 30.46 -43.22 -8.30
C GLY A 551 30.13 -42.12 -9.32
N ARG A 552 29.74 -40.92 -8.87
CA ARG A 552 29.45 -39.75 -9.74
C ARG A 552 30.75 -39.03 -10.12
N SER A 553 30.89 -38.65 -11.40
CA SER A 553 32.03 -37.88 -11.89
C SER A 553 31.84 -36.40 -11.56
N ARG A 554 32.49 -35.92 -10.49
CA ARG A 554 32.55 -34.51 -10.07
C ARG A 554 33.33 -33.69 -11.09
N THR A 555 32.72 -32.62 -11.55
CA THR A 555 33.23 -31.69 -12.55
C THR A 555 33.79 -30.43 -11.90
N LEU A 556 34.55 -29.64 -12.65
CA LEU A 556 35.03 -28.34 -12.18
C LEU A 556 33.86 -27.37 -11.88
N ALA A 557 32.73 -27.52 -12.59
CA ALA A 557 31.52 -26.75 -12.32
C ALA A 557 30.95 -27.05 -10.92
N ASP A 558 30.93 -28.31 -10.50
CA ASP A 558 30.48 -28.71 -9.15
C ASP A 558 31.34 -28.08 -8.05
N ASP A 559 32.66 -27.96 -8.27
CA ASP A 559 33.57 -27.29 -7.33
C ASP A 559 33.32 -25.78 -7.24
N PHE A 560 32.91 -25.14 -8.35
CA PHE A 560 32.48 -23.74 -8.32
C PHE A 560 31.12 -23.57 -7.64
N THR A 561 30.18 -24.48 -7.83
CA THR A 561 28.90 -24.49 -7.11
C THR A 561 29.10 -24.57 -5.61
N ASP A 562 29.94 -25.49 -5.14
CA ASP A 562 30.24 -25.62 -3.70
C ASP A 562 30.92 -24.35 -3.15
N ALA A 563 31.85 -23.76 -3.92
CA ALA A 563 32.47 -22.50 -3.56
C ALA A 563 31.45 -21.33 -3.51
N ALA A 564 30.50 -21.29 -4.43
CA ALA A 564 29.43 -20.29 -4.45
C ALA A 564 28.53 -20.43 -3.22
N LYS A 565 28.13 -21.64 -2.84
CA LYS A 565 27.37 -21.90 -1.60
C LYS A 565 28.13 -21.46 -0.35
N GLN A 566 29.45 -21.65 -0.30
CA GLN A 566 30.26 -21.15 0.81
C GLN A 566 30.28 -19.62 0.88
N VAL A 567 30.47 -18.94 -0.26
CA VAL A 567 30.46 -17.47 -0.31
C VAL A 567 29.08 -16.90 0.04
N ALA A 568 28.02 -17.60 -0.36
CA ALA A 568 26.63 -17.23 -0.11
C ALA A 568 26.11 -17.63 1.28
N GLY A 569 26.90 -18.37 2.08
CA GLY A 569 26.50 -18.87 3.38
C GLY A 569 26.45 -17.82 4.48
N ALA A 570 25.84 -18.19 5.61
CA ALA A 570 25.84 -17.39 6.83
C ALA A 570 27.14 -17.56 7.64
N TYR A 571 27.47 -16.56 8.44
CA TYR A 571 28.62 -16.56 9.34
C TYR A 571 28.39 -17.47 10.55
N ASP A 572 29.38 -18.31 10.89
CA ASP A 572 29.40 -19.12 12.11
C ASP A 572 30.29 -18.45 13.18
N GLU A 573 29.74 -18.15 14.35
CA GLU A 573 30.51 -17.60 15.47
C GLU A 573 31.53 -18.61 16.02
N ASN A 574 31.26 -19.92 15.92
CA ASN A 574 32.13 -20.96 16.47
C ASN A 574 33.30 -21.31 15.56
N ASN A 575 33.16 -21.11 14.24
CA ASN A 575 34.20 -21.41 13.26
C ASN A 575 34.25 -20.35 12.15
N PRO A 576 35.02 -19.26 12.35
CA PRO A 576 35.05 -18.12 11.41
C PRO A 576 35.51 -18.48 9.99
N ASP A 577 36.26 -19.57 9.83
CA ASP A 577 36.83 -19.99 8.54
C ASP A 577 35.85 -20.82 7.70
N THR A 578 34.78 -21.37 8.30
CA THR A 578 33.80 -22.20 7.61
C THR A 578 32.38 -21.62 7.73
N PRO A 579 31.70 -21.35 6.61
CA PRO A 579 30.34 -20.85 6.63
C PRO A 579 29.35 -21.92 7.12
N LEU A 580 28.23 -21.47 7.68
CA LEU A 580 27.11 -22.34 8.01
C LEU A 580 26.49 -22.96 6.75
N PRO A 581 25.87 -24.15 6.84
CA PRO A 581 25.15 -24.78 5.74
C PRO A 581 23.81 -24.10 5.42
N THR A 582 23.57 -22.89 5.94
CA THR A 582 22.39 -22.07 5.69
C THR A 582 22.78 -20.83 4.88
N PRO A 583 22.00 -20.41 3.87
CA PRO A 583 22.30 -19.22 3.09
C PRO A 583 22.15 -17.95 3.92
N TYR A 584 22.88 -16.90 3.54
CA TYR A 584 22.62 -15.56 4.03
C TYR A 584 21.21 -15.11 3.62
N ASN A 585 20.40 -14.65 4.58
CA ASN A 585 18.97 -14.36 4.38
C ASN A 585 18.50 -13.02 4.94
N GLU A 586 19.40 -12.06 5.11
CA GLU A 586 19.15 -10.71 5.68
C GLU A 586 18.72 -10.68 7.16
N PHE A 587 18.34 -11.81 7.75
CA PHE A 587 18.10 -11.97 9.20
C PHE A 587 19.33 -12.51 9.94
N ASN A 588 20.22 -13.20 9.24
CA ASN A 588 21.48 -13.71 9.77
C ASN A 588 22.68 -12.86 9.33
N LEU A 589 23.86 -13.11 9.90
CA LEU A 589 25.09 -12.41 9.54
C LEU A 589 25.71 -13.02 8.26
N PRO A 590 26.13 -12.20 7.27
CA PRO A 590 26.71 -12.71 6.03
C PRO A 590 28.14 -13.19 6.24
N PHE A 591 28.51 -14.31 5.61
CA PHE A 591 29.92 -14.72 5.52
C PHE A 591 30.74 -13.78 4.62
N SER A 592 30.17 -13.37 3.48
CA SER A 592 30.77 -12.40 2.56
C SER A 592 29.94 -11.13 2.46
N THR A 593 30.53 -9.99 2.82
CA THR A 593 29.88 -8.67 2.71
C THR A 593 29.64 -8.27 1.25
N ASP A 594 30.48 -8.73 0.31
CA ASP A 594 30.27 -8.50 -1.12
C ASP A 594 29.06 -9.30 -1.63
N TRP A 595 28.84 -10.54 -1.13
CA TRP A 595 27.65 -11.33 -1.48
C TRP A 595 26.36 -10.67 -0.99
N MET A 596 26.37 -10.09 0.22
CA MET A 596 25.22 -9.33 0.73
C MET A 596 24.79 -8.22 -0.24
N VAL A 597 25.74 -7.48 -0.84
CA VAL A 597 25.43 -6.42 -1.81
C VAL A 597 24.85 -7.00 -3.09
N VAL A 598 25.43 -8.09 -3.61
CA VAL A 598 24.95 -8.78 -4.82
C VAL A 598 23.53 -9.32 -4.60
N LEU A 599 23.30 -10.04 -3.50
CA LEU A 599 22.00 -10.60 -3.17
C LEU A 599 20.96 -9.49 -2.99
N LYS A 600 21.27 -8.42 -2.25
CA LYS A 600 20.36 -7.27 -2.09
C LYS A 600 19.92 -6.70 -3.43
N TRP A 601 20.87 -6.50 -4.36
CA TRP A 601 20.56 -5.98 -5.70
C TRP A 601 19.65 -6.94 -6.47
N VAL A 602 19.93 -8.24 -6.43
CA VAL A 602 19.09 -9.27 -7.07
C VAL A 602 17.68 -9.24 -6.50
N LEU A 603 17.54 -9.26 -5.18
CA LEU A 603 16.24 -9.29 -4.51
C LEU A 603 15.41 -8.03 -4.79
N ASP A 604 16.03 -6.84 -4.84
CA ASP A 604 15.33 -5.61 -5.21
C ASP A 604 14.80 -5.68 -6.66
N ARG A 605 15.49 -6.37 -7.58
CA ARG A 605 15.04 -6.61 -8.96
C ARG A 605 13.97 -7.69 -9.08
N LEU A 606 13.96 -8.71 -8.22
CA LEU A 606 12.88 -9.70 -8.16
C LEU A 606 11.53 -9.06 -7.83
N VAL A 607 11.53 -7.98 -7.05
CA VAL A 607 10.32 -7.21 -6.70
C VAL A 607 10.06 -6.08 -7.72
N PHE A 608 10.73 -6.10 -8.87
CA PHE A 608 10.62 -5.15 -9.97
C PHE A 608 10.96 -3.69 -9.61
N SER A 609 11.84 -3.47 -8.62
CA SER A 609 12.23 -2.12 -8.25
C SER A 609 13.22 -1.50 -9.24
N ASN A 610 13.06 -0.20 -9.50
CA ASN A 610 13.91 0.60 -10.40
C ASN A 610 13.99 0.03 -11.82
N ILE A 611 12.90 -0.58 -12.30
CA ILE A 611 12.75 -1.01 -13.68
C ILE A 611 11.90 0.03 -14.42
N PRO A 612 12.36 0.54 -15.58
CA PRO A 612 11.56 1.50 -16.35
C PRO A 612 10.22 0.90 -16.77
N THR A 613 9.13 1.66 -16.56
CA THR A 613 7.74 1.20 -16.76
C THR A 613 7.47 0.71 -18.19
N GLN A 614 8.14 1.27 -19.19
CA GLN A 614 8.04 0.84 -20.60
C GLN A 614 8.41 -0.64 -20.86
N TYR A 615 9.19 -1.27 -19.96
CA TYR A 615 9.52 -2.70 -20.04
C TYR A 615 8.55 -3.58 -19.24
N LEU A 616 7.69 -2.97 -18.43
CA LEU A 616 6.67 -3.65 -17.63
C LEU A 616 5.30 -3.58 -18.34
N VAL A 617 4.92 -2.38 -18.77
CA VAL A 617 3.73 -2.08 -19.58
C VAL A 617 4.21 -1.51 -20.91
N THR A 618 4.19 -2.35 -21.95
CA THR A 618 4.76 -2.02 -23.27
C THR A 618 3.92 -1.03 -24.05
N ASP A 619 2.62 -0.99 -23.81
CA ASP A 619 1.70 -0.03 -24.43
C ASP A 619 0.75 0.56 -23.38
N SER A 620 0.55 1.88 -23.47
CA SER A 620 -0.40 2.64 -22.66
C SER A 620 -1.85 2.18 -22.84
N SER A 621 -2.20 1.62 -24.01
CA SER A 621 -3.53 1.08 -24.29
C SER A 621 -3.92 -0.09 -23.36
N HIS A 622 -2.93 -0.80 -22.80
CA HIS A 622 -3.17 -1.91 -21.88
C HIS A 622 -3.71 -1.44 -20.52
N LEU A 623 -3.52 -0.17 -20.16
CA LEU A 623 -3.93 0.42 -18.88
C LEU A 623 -4.65 1.76 -19.07
N PRO A 624 -5.91 1.76 -19.56
CA PRO A 624 -6.72 2.97 -19.68
C PRO A 624 -7.10 3.56 -18.31
N LEU A 625 -7.61 4.80 -18.31
CA LEU A 625 -8.11 5.45 -17.08
C LEU A 625 -9.32 4.69 -16.53
N GLU A 626 -9.48 4.70 -15.20
CA GLU A 626 -10.52 3.95 -14.47
C GLU A 626 -10.51 2.45 -14.78
N SER A 627 -9.35 1.80 -14.63
CA SER A 627 -9.20 0.37 -14.92
C SER A 627 -8.34 -0.42 -13.95
N ILE A 628 -8.76 -1.67 -13.70
CA ILE A 628 -7.97 -2.68 -12.98
C ILE A 628 -7.46 -3.73 -13.99
N ARG A 629 -6.15 -3.99 -13.97
CA ARG A 629 -5.48 -4.93 -14.87
C ARG A 629 -4.69 -5.97 -14.10
N PHE A 630 -5.13 -7.23 -14.17
CA PHE A 630 -4.46 -8.37 -13.55
C PHE A 630 -3.41 -9.00 -14.46
N PHE A 631 -2.34 -9.52 -13.87
CA PHE A 631 -1.27 -10.18 -14.63
C PHE A 631 -0.54 -11.23 -13.79
N GLN A 632 0.11 -12.17 -14.49
CA GLN A 632 1.11 -13.06 -13.92
C GLN A 632 2.51 -12.54 -14.25
N VAL A 633 3.47 -12.82 -13.38
CA VAL A 633 4.88 -12.49 -13.59
C VAL A 633 5.53 -13.56 -14.47
N ASP A 634 6.17 -13.15 -15.55
CA ASP A 634 6.97 -14.03 -16.41
C ASP A 634 8.31 -14.36 -15.75
N THR A 635 8.44 -15.60 -15.27
CA THR A 635 9.64 -16.08 -14.58
C THR A 635 10.86 -16.15 -15.52
N ARG A 636 10.63 -16.45 -16.80
CA ARG A 636 11.68 -16.52 -17.83
C ARG A 636 12.20 -15.13 -18.17
N TRP A 637 11.31 -14.14 -18.24
CA TRP A 637 11.71 -12.73 -18.43
C TRP A 637 12.61 -12.26 -17.28
N MET A 638 12.21 -12.57 -16.04
CA MET A 638 12.97 -12.23 -14.84
C MET A 638 14.35 -12.91 -14.83
N ASN A 639 14.42 -14.19 -15.16
CA ASN A 639 15.68 -14.93 -15.22
C ASN A 639 16.58 -14.42 -16.36
N ALA A 640 16.04 -14.10 -17.53
CA ALA A 640 16.79 -13.50 -18.64
C ALA A 640 17.39 -12.14 -18.26
N MET A 641 16.64 -11.30 -17.54
CA MET A 641 17.15 -10.04 -17.00
C MET A 641 18.29 -10.27 -15.99
N LEU A 642 18.13 -11.20 -15.05
CA LEU A 642 19.19 -11.53 -14.09
C LEU A 642 20.42 -12.09 -14.79
N ASP A 643 20.25 -12.88 -15.85
CA ASP A 643 21.36 -13.45 -16.61
C ASP A 643 22.21 -12.36 -17.26
N GLY A 644 21.58 -11.37 -17.89
CA GLY A 644 22.27 -10.22 -18.46
C GLY A 644 22.96 -9.35 -17.39
N ALA A 645 22.39 -9.23 -16.21
CA ALA A 645 23.02 -8.51 -15.08
C ALA A 645 24.27 -9.25 -14.57
N LEU A 646 24.17 -10.57 -14.41
CA LEU A 646 25.25 -11.43 -13.93
C LEU A 646 26.29 -11.77 -15.00
N SER A 647 26.09 -11.36 -16.26
CA SER A 647 27.08 -11.55 -17.33
C SER A 647 28.29 -10.61 -17.22
N LEU A 648 28.21 -9.59 -16.36
CA LEU A 648 29.28 -8.60 -16.16
C LEU A 648 30.44 -9.13 -15.32
N ALA A 649 31.59 -8.45 -15.44
CA ALA A 649 32.82 -8.76 -14.72
C ALA A 649 33.35 -10.19 -14.96
N ASN A 650 33.05 -10.79 -16.12
CA ASN A 650 33.67 -12.04 -16.54
C ASN A 650 35.15 -11.80 -16.91
N TYR A 651 36.06 -12.50 -16.24
CA TYR A 651 37.51 -12.49 -16.51
C TYR A 651 38.01 -13.83 -17.08
N LEU A 652 37.13 -14.82 -17.24
CA LEU A 652 37.45 -16.07 -17.91
C LEU A 652 37.39 -15.85 -19.42
N ARG A 653 38.40 -16.36 -20.15
CA ARG A 653 38.47 -16.27 -21.62
C ARG A 653 37.64 -17.35 -22.35
N SER A 654 36.86 -18.14 -21.61
CA SER A 654 36.08 -19.27 -22.15
C SER A 654 34.68 -18.82 -22.56
N GLU A 655 34.13 -19.44 -23.61
CA GLU A 655 32.74 -19.24 -24.04
C GLU A 655 31.74 -19.77 -23.00
N ASP A 656 32.16 -20.73 -22.17
CA ASP A 656 31.38 -21.25 -21.05
C ASP A 656 31.77 -20.55 -19.74
N ASP A 657 30.77 -19.99 -19.06
CA ASP A 657 30.92 -19.27 -17.79
C ASP A 657 30.32 -20.07 -16.62
N PRO A 658 31.05 -21.06 -16.06
CA PRO A 658 30.55 -21.91 -15.00
C PRO A 658 30.39 -21.16 -13.66
N ILE A 659 31.09 -20.03 -13.47
CA ILE A 659 30.97 -19.21 -12.26
C ILE A 659 29.60 -18.53 -12.23
N ARG A 660 29.13 -18.01 -13.36
CA ARG A 660 27.77 -17.43 -13.46
C ARG A 660 26.71 -18.48 -13.15
N GLY A 661 26.86 -19.70 -13.67
CA GLY A 661 25.99 -20.84 -13.33
C GLY A 661 25.98 -21.13 -11.82
N ALA A 662 27.15 -21.17 -11.19
CA ALA A 662 27.28 -21.36 -9.74
C ALA A 662 26.63 -20.23 -8.92
N ILE A 663 26.69 -18.97 -9.38
CA ILE A 663 26.00 -17.84 -8.74
C ILE A 663 24.48 -18.01 -8.85
N PHE A 664 23.96 -18.41 -10.01
CA PHE A 664 22.54 -18.71 -10.17
C PHE A 664 22.07 -19.84 -9.25
N GLU A 665 22.87 -20.90 -9.13
CA GLU A 665 22.58 -21.99 -8.18
C GLU A 665 22.60 -21.52 -6.72
N ALA A 666 23.49 -20.59 -6.35
CA ALA A 666 23.49 -20.00 -5.01
C ALA A 666 22.24 -19.13 -4.75
N ILE A 667 21.73 -18.41 -5.78
CA ILE A 667 20.46 -17.67 -5.70
C ILE A 667 19.28 -18.63 -5.57
N ASN A 668 19.24 -19.72 -6.35
CA ASN A 668 18.20 -20.74 -6.23
C ASN A 668 18.26 -21.44 -4.86
N TRP A 669 19.47 -21.73 -4.35
CA TRP A 669 19.65 -22.25 -3.00
C TRP A 669 19.07 -21.33 -1.92
N TYR A 670 19.25 -20.01 -2.05
CA TYR A 670 18.58 -19.04 -1.18
C TYR A 670 17.05 -19.10 -1.30
N ARG A 671 16.50 -19.25 -2.50
CA ARG A 671 15.05 -19.34 -2.75
C ARG A 671 14.42 -20.59 -2.15
N ASP A 672 15.12 -21.72 -2.24
CA ASP A 672 14.60 -23.03 -1.82
C ASP A 672 14.77 -23.29 -0.31
N THR A 673 15.72 -22.61 0.34
CA THR A 673 16.01 -22.87 1.76
C THR A 673 15.01 -22.13 2.66
N PRO A 674 14.30 -22.83 3.57
CA PRO A 674 13.39 -22.19 4.51
C PRO A 674 14.18 -21.41 5.58
N ILE A 675 13.64 -20.27 5.99
CA ILE A 675 14.19 -19.46 7.08
C ILE A 675 13.88 -20.18 8.41
N PRO A 676 14.88 -20.49 9.27
CA PRO A 676 14.67 -21.29 10.47
C PRO A 676 13.59 -20.73 11.43
N ASP A 677 13.56 -19.42 11.64
CA ASP A 677 12.64 -18.77 12.59
C ASP A 677 11.20 -18.69 12.08
N ILE A 678 11.01 -18.60 10.75
CA ILE A 678 9.70 -18.40 10.10
C ILE A 678 9.17 -19.73 9.54
N GLN A 679 10.03 -20.73 9.37
CA GLN A 679 9.78 -22.03 8.72
C GLN A 679 9.19 -21.90 7.30
N ARG A 680 9.49 -20.80 6.59
CA ARG A 680 9.00 -20.53 5.23
C ARG A 680 10.13 -20.05 4.33
N THR A 681 9.99 -20.28 3.03
CA THR A 681 10.91 -19.77 2.00
C THR A 681 10.65 -18.29 1.72
N SER A 682 11.64 -17.60 1.14
CA SER A 682 11.48 -16.20 0.74
C SER A 682 10.50 -16.12 -0.44
N PRO A 683 9.37 -15.39 -0.31
CA PRO A 683 8.36 -15.34 -1.36
C PRO A 683 8.85 -14.51 -2.56
N ILE A 684 8.54 -14.99 -3.77
CA ILE A 684 8.82 -14.31 -5.04
C ILE A 684 7.49 -13.85 -5.63
N PRO A 685 7.39 -12.65 -6.24
CA PRO A 685 6.16 -12.22 -6.86
C PRO A 685 5.85 -13.09 -8.08
N LEU A 686 4.68 -13.73 -8.05
CA LEU A 686 4.17 -14.55 -9.15
C LEU A 686 2.95 -13.91 -9.82
N TYR A 687 2.19 -13.10 -9.09
CA TYR A 687 0.93 -12.51 -9.57
C TYR A 687 0.86 -11.05 -9.18
N GLY A 688 -0.01 -10.26 -9.82
CA GLY A 688 -0.15 -8.85 -9.50
C GLY A 688 -1.34 -8.19 -10.18
N CYS A 689 -1.56 -6.93 -9.80
CA CYS A 689 -2.51 -6.07 -10.49
C CYS A 689 -2.02 -4.62 -10.54
N TYR A 690 -2.39 -3.95 -11.64
CA TYR A 690 -2.37 -2.50 -11.75
C TYR A 690 -3.78 -1.95 -11.51
N VAL A 691 -3.85 -0.84 -10.79
CA VAL A 691 -5.07 -0.05 -10.62
C VAL A 691 -4.77 1.35 -11.09
N ARG A 692 -5.43 1.80 -12.16
CA ARG A 692 -5.32 3.17 -12.65
C ARG A 692 -6.67 3.87 -12.49
N SER A 693 -6.77 4.80 -11.55
CA SER A 693 -8.03 5.47 -11.20
C SER A 693 -7.77 6.78 -10.48
N VAL A 694 -8.67 7.74 -10.63
CA VAL A 694 -8.73 8.98 -9.82
C VAL A 694 -8.86 8.67 -8.33
N LEU A 695 -9.41 7.50 -7.97
CA LEU A 695 -9.48 7.03 -6.58
C LEU A 695 -8.09 6.83 -5.94
N VAL A 696 -7.08 6.43 -6.73
CA VAL A 696 -5.69 6.29 -6.25
C VAL A 696 -5.11 7.67 -5.94
N THR A 697 -5.45 8.68 -6.72
CA THR A 697 -5.06 10.07 -6.47
C THR A 697 -5.72 10.62 -5.21
N LYS A 698 -7.03 10.36 -5.03
CA LYS A 698 -7.80 10.80 -3.84
C LYS A 698 -7.32 10.09 -2.56
N PHE A 699 -7.03 8.80 -2.66
CA PHE A 699 -6.63 7.94 -1.55
C PHE A 699 -5.28 7.27 -1.86
N PRO A 700 -4.15 7.98 -1.65
CA PRO A 700 -2.85 7.44 -2.00
C PRO A 700 -2.45 6.23 -1.15
N ASP A 701 -3.17 5.94 -0.06
CA ASP A 701 -2.86 4.83 0.83
C ASP A 701 -3.94 3.74 0.85
N LEU A 702 -4.56 3.47 -0.31
CA LEU A 702 -5.58 2.43 -0.47
C LEU A 702 -5.14 1.10 0.15
N ARG A 703 -5.92 0.61 1.11
CA ARG A 703 -5.57 -0.60 1.84
C ARG A 703 -5.94 -1.82 1.02
N VAL A 704 -4.96 -2.71 0.84
CA VAL A 704 -5.11 -3.96 0.08
C VAL A 704 -5.11 -5.13 1.06
N GLU A 705 -6.23 -5.86 1.11
CA GLU A 705 -6.36 -7.09 1.90
C GLU A 705 -6.70 -8.29 1.00
N ILE A 706 -6.33 -9.47 1.45
CA ILE A 706 -6.54 -10.72 0.72
C ILE A 706 -7.32 -11.69 1.61
N TYR A 707 -8.33 -12.34 1.02
CA TYR A 707 -9.24 -13.24 1.72
C TYR A 707 -9.33 -14.59 1.01
N LEU A 708 -9.49 -15.63 1.83
CA LEU A 708 -9.83 -16.98 1.43
C LEU A 708 -11.11 -17.38 2.15
N ASN A 709 -12.20 -17.59 1.40
CA ASN A 709 -13.50 -18.01 1.95
C ASN A 709 -13.97 -17.12 3.11
N GLN A 710 -13.88 -15.78 2.93
CA GLN A 710 -14.22 -14.75 3.92
C GLN A 710 -13.29 -14.62 5.14
N THR A 711 -12.34 -15.54 5.31
CA THR A 711 -11.25 -15.39 6.28
C THR A 711 -10.08 -14.62 5.68
N ARG A 712 -9.58 -13.62 6.41
CA ARG A 712 -8.39 -12.88 5.98
C ARG A 712 -7.18 -13.80 5.99
N VAL A 713 -6.39 -13.75 4.91
CA VAL A 713 -5.15 -14.51 4.78
C VAL A 713 -3.99 -13.61 5.15
N ASP A 714 -3.37 -13.89 6.29
CA ASP A 714 -2.24 -13.11 6.81
C ASP A 714 -0.88 -13.69 6.44
N GLU A 715 -0.86 -14.58 5.46
CA GLU A 715 0.39 -15.09 4.90
C GLU A 715 1.14 -13.97 4.17
N LEU A 716 2.45 -14.16 3.93
CA LEU A 716 3.34 -13.30 3.15
C LEU A 716 2.92 -13.24 1.66
N GLN A 717 1.68 -12.84 1.38
CA GLN A 717 1.10 -12.80 0.05
C GLN A 717 1.31 -11.45 -0.61
N LEU A 718 1.17 -10.31 0.07
CA LEU A 718 1.44 -8.99 -0.51
C LEU A 718 2.93 -8.64 -0.37
N LEU A 719 3.64 -8.59 -1.49
CA LEU A 719 5.10 -8.35 -1.52
C LEU A 719 5.46 -6.92 -1.86
N ARG A 720 4.66 -6.28 -2.72
CA ARG A 720 4.84 -4.88 -3.11
C ARG A 720 3.50 -4.20 -3.20
N HIS A 721 3.41 -3.02 -2.62
CA HIS A 721 2.28 -2.11 -2.75
C HIS A 721 2.86 -0.70 -2.84
N GLU A 722 2.74 -0.09 -4.01
CA GLU A 722 3.36 1.20 -4.33
C GLU A 722 2.54 1.96 -5.37
N ILE A 723 2.48 3.29 -5.21
CA ILE A 723 1.98 4.21 -6.23
C ILE A 723 3.12 4.53 -7.19
N VAL A 724 3.04 3.98 -8.40
CA VAL A 724 4.08 4.13 -9.43
C VAL A 724 3.95 5.49 -10.15
N ASN A 725 2.71 5.95 -10.31
CA ASN A 725 2.36 7.26 -10.86
C ASN A 725 1.18 7.83 -10.07
N GLY A 726 0.95 9.14 -10.07
CA GLY A 726 -0.08 9.77 -9.22
C GLY A 726 -1.49 9.17 -9.34
N ASP A 727 -1.82 8.57 -10.49
CA ASP A 727 -3.08 7.91 -10.80
C ASP A 727 -3.01 6.37 -10.84
N THR A 728 -1.83 5.78 -10.62
CA THR A 728 -1.55 4.36 -10.89
C THR A 728 -0.86 3.65 -9.72
N MET A 729 -1.53 2.64 -9.18
CA MET A 729 -1.06 1.76 -8.11
C MET A 729 -0.64 0.38 -8.66
N LEU A 730 0.43 -0.18 -8.11
CA LEU A 730 0.94 -1.53 -8.40
C LEU A 730 0.88 -2.40 -7.13
N CYS A 731 0.26 -3.57 -7.25
CA CYS A 731 0.26 -4.60 -6.22
C CYS A 731 0.92 -5.87 -6.78
N LEU A 732 1.87 -6.45 -6.03
CA LEU A 732 2.50 -7.73 -6.36
C LEU A 732 2.23 -8.75 -5.26
N PHE A 733 1.83 -9.94 -5.67
CA PHE A 733 1.45 -11.06 -4.83
C PHE A 733 2.39 -12.27 -5.00
N ALA A 734 2.65 -12.99 -3.91
CA ALA A 734 3.48 -14.19 -3.91
C ALA A 734 2.84 -15.38 -4.64
N HIS A 735 1.51 -15.41 -4.69
CA HIS A 735 0.73 -16.47 -5.32
C HIS A 735 -0.38 -15.87 -6.19
N GLY A 736 -0.84 -16.61 -7.19
CA GLY A 736 -2.05 -16.28 -7.94
C GLY A 736 -3.32 -16.70 -7.19
N PRO A 737 -4.51 -16.22 -7.63
CA PRO A 737 -5.78 -16.63 -7.06
C PRO A 737 -6.01 -18.13 -7.31
N SER A 738 -6.34 -18.87 -6.25
CA SER A 738 -6.64 -20.31 -6.31
C SER A 738 -7.51 -20.70 -5.12
N ALA A 739 -8.15 -21.87 -5.20
CA ALA A 739 -8.99 -22.39 -4.11
C ALA A 739 -8.23 -22.59 -2.78
N SER A 740 -6.89 -22.69 -2.81
CA SER A 740 -6.05 -22.88 -1.63
C SER A 740 -5.26 -21.64 -1.20
N THR A 741 -5.15 -20.60 -2.04
CA THR A 741 -4.34 -19.41 -1.77
C THR A 741 -5.20 -18.23 -1.34
N PHE A 742 -6.00 -17.71 -2.27
CA PHE A 742 -7.00 -16.67 -2.03
C PHE A 742 -8.01 -16.63 -3.18
N ASN A 743 -9.22 -16.16 -2.87
CA ASN A 743 -10.31 -15.99 -3.83
C ASN A 743 -10.87 -14.56 -3.89
N GLU A 744 -10.45 -13.68 -3.00
CA GLU A 744 -10.96 -12.32 -2.91
C GLU A 744 -9.83 -11.34 -2.56
N ILE A 745 -9.74 -10.25 -3.31
CA ILE A 745 -8.92 -9.08 -2.97
C ILE A 745 -9.90 -7.99 -2.53
N ARG A 746 -9.60 -7.27 -1.45
CA ARG A 746 -10.41 -6.14 -1.00
C ARG A 746 -9.56 -4.89 -1.03
N LEU A 747 -10.01 -3.93 -1.83
CA LEU A 747 -9.51 -2.56 -1.80
C LEU A 747 -10.41 -1.76 -0.86
N THR A 748 -9.84 -1.20 0.18
CA THR A 748 -10.57 -0.43 1.20
C THR A 748 -9.90 0.92 1.41
N GLN A 749 -10.70 1.94 1.72
CA GLN A 749 -10.16 3.24 2.10
C GLN A 749 -9.33 3.08 3.39
N PRO A 750 -8.13 3.67 3.46
CA PRO A 750 -7.33 3.58 4.68
C PRO A 750 -8.02 4.35 5.81
N PRO A 751 -8.06 3.80 7.04
CA PRO A 751 -8.70 4.45 8.19
C PRO A 751 -8.19 5.86 8.49
N HIS A 752 -6.90 6.16 8.28
CA HIS A 752 -6.37 7.50 8.54
C HIS A 752 -6.73 8.54 7.46
N GLN A 753 -7.18 8.11 6.27
CA GLN A 753 -7.74 8.98 5.22
C GLN A 753 -9.26 8.80 5.10
N GLU A 754 -9.90 8.17 6.09
CA GLU A 754 -11.36 8.07 6.18
C GLU A 754 -11.94 9.48 6.18
N THR A 755 -12.78 9.74 5.18
CA THR A 755 -13.36 11.07 4.93
C THR A 755 -14.55 11.31 5.84
N PHE A 756 -14.99 12.57 5.97
CA PHE A 756 -16.16 12.92 6.76
C PHE A 756 -17.24 13.50 5.86
N VAL A 757 -18.48 13.11 6.10
CA VAL A 757 -19.64 13.51 5.31
C VAL A 757 -20.74 13.93 6.29
N ALA A 758 -21.42 15.03 5.98
CA ALA A 758 -22.49 15.56 6.80
C ALA A 758 -23.68 14.60 6.85
N ALA A 759 -24.13 14.10 5.70
CA ALA A 759 -25.28 13.22 5.58
C ALA A 759 -25.25 12.45 4.25
N ASP A 760 -26.15 11.47 4.07
CA ASP A 760 -26.26 10.74 2.80
C ASP A 760 -26.82 11.64 1.70
N THR A 761 -27.82 12.46 2.04
CA THR A 761 -28.34 13.54 1.19
C THR A 761 -28.47 14.84 1.99
N VAL A 762 -28.03 15.94 1.38
CA VAL A 762 -28.16 17.29 1.95
C VAL A 762 -28.64 18.22 0.85
N ASP A 763 -29.89 18.64 0.96
CA ASP A 763 -30.54 19.57 0.04
C ASP A 763 -31.01 20.84 0.76
N ARG A 764 -31.61 21.76 0.01
CA ARG A 764 -32.25 22.96 0.57
C ARG A 764 -33.41 22.61 1.49
N ASP A 765 -34.12 21.52 1.21
CA ASP A 765 -35.38 21.20 1.86
C ASP A 765 -35.24 20.17 2.98
N HIS A 766 -34.27 19.26 2.89
CA HIS A 766 -34.10 18.19 3.87
C HIS A 766 -32.65 17.70 3.98
N ILE A 767 -32.37 17.04 5.10
CA ILE A 767 -31.13 16.33 5.39
C ILE A 767 -31.46 14.92 5.87
N GLN A 768 -30.86 13.91 5.27
CA GLN A 768 -31.04 12.50 5.62
C GLN A 768 -29.72 11.85 6.03
N MET A 769 -29.68 11.27 7.21
CA MET A 769 -28.49 10.60 7.74
C MET A 769 -28.76 9.15 8.09
N THR A 770 -27.82 8.27 7.75
CA THR A 770 -27.78 6.89 8.22
C THR A 770 -26.99 6.82 9.54
N PHE A 771 -27.65 6.41 10.62
CA PHE A 771 -27.02 6.21 11.94
C PHE A 771 -26.26 4.87 11.99
N LYS A 772 -24.98 4.96 12.32
CA LYS A 772 -24.03 3.84 12.30
C LYS A 772 -23.98 3.13 13.65
N LYS A 773 -23.50 1.89 13.66
CA LYS A 773 -23.19 1.17 14.90
C LYS A 773 -21.87 1.67 15.50
N ALA A 774 -21.86 1.88 16.81
CA ALA A 774 -20.69 2.28 17.59
C ALA A 774 -20.50 1.31 18.77
N TYR A 775 -19.23 0.99 19.06
CA TYR A 775 -18.86 0.02 20.08
C TYR A 775 -17.89 0.66 21.06
N THR A 776 -18.10 0.46 22.36
CA THR A 776 -17.16 0.87 23.41
C THR A 776 -16.31 -0.29 23.91
N VAL A 777 -16.72 -1.51 23.63
CA VAL A 777 -16.03 -2.76 23.96
C VAL A 777 -15.71 -3.51 22.66
N ARG A 778 -14.59 -4.25 22.65
CA ARG A 778 -14.20 -5.08 21.50
C ARG A 778 -15.25 -6.18 21.26
N TYR A 779 -15.86 -6.21 20.09
CA TYR A 779 -16.93 -7.14 19.74
C TYR A 779 -16.93 -7.46 18.22
N ASP A 780 -16.81 -8.74 17.86
CA ASP A 780 -16.60 -9.18 16.46
C ASP A 780 -17.82 -9.86 15.82
N GLY A 781 -18.95 -9.98 16.55
CA GLY A 781 -20.09 -10.81 16.13
C GLY A 781 -21.25 -10.08 15.45
N ASP A 782 -21.16 -8.78 15.18
CA ASP A 782 -22.27 -7.97 14.66
C ASP A 782 -22.00 -7.52 13.20
N ASP A 783 -23.03 -7.51 12.35
CA ASP A 783 -22.89 -6.97 11.00
C ASP A 783 -22.94 -5.43 11.06
N VAL A 784 -21.77 -4.81 10.87
CA VAL A 784 -21.57 -3.35 10.90
C VAL A 784 -22.22 -2.67 9.68
N ARG A 785 -22.58 -3.41 8.63
CA ARG A 785 -23.21 -2.88 7.42
C ARG A 785 -24.68 -2.52 7.64
N ILE A 786 -25.32 -3.09 8.65
CA ILE A 786 -26.72 -2.83 8.96
C ILE A 786 -26.81 -1.54 9.79
N PRO A 787 -27.48 -0.48 9.29
CA PRO A 787 -27.63 0.76 10.02
C PRO A 787 -28.58 0.61 11.21
N ILE A 788 -28.43 1.50 12.18
CA ILE A 788 -29.29 1.57 13.36
C ILE A 788 -30.63 2.26 13.02
N GLY A 789 -30.60 3.24 12.12
CA GLY A 789 -31.78 3.98 11.66
C GLY A 789 -31.41 5.05 10.66
N ASN A 790 -32.41 5.58 9.94
CA ASN A 790 -32.20 6.56 8.87
C ASN A 790 -33.08 7.81 9.09
N PRO A 791 -32.84 8.59 10.15
CA PRO A 791 -33.62 9.80 10.42
C PRO A 791 -33.52 10.83 9.28
N LYS A 792 -34.64 11.53 9.05
CA LYS A 792 -34.79 12.62 8.07
C LYS A 792 -35.29 13.88 8.77
N TRP A 793 -34.65 15.02 8.51
CA TRP A 793 -35.08 16.34 9.01
C TRP A 793 -35.38 17.27 7.85
N ARG A 794 -36.37 18.16 8.02
CA ARG A 794 -36.79 19.15 7.02
C ARG A 794 -36.44 20.58 7.41
N TYR A 795 -36.41 21.45 6.41
CA TYR A 795 -36.32 22.90 6.60
C TYR A 795 -37.56 23.42 7.37
N PRO A 796 -37.41 24.30 8.38
CA PRO A 796 -38.51 24.70 9.27
C PRO A 796 -39.74 25.37 8.60
N THR A 797 -39.62 25.97 7.41
CA THR A 797 -40.70 26.73 6.76
C THR A 797 -41.50 25.97 5.69
N THR A 798 -41.12 24.76 5.28
CA THR A 798 -41.80 23.98 4.23
C THR A 798 -43.03 23.19 4.74
N LYS A 799 -43.80 23.78 5.66
CA LYS A 799 -45.10 23.23 6.11
C LYS A 799 -46.21 23.54 5.09
N SER A 800 -46.15 22.96 3.89
CA SER A 800 -47.31 22.92 2.98
C SER A 800 -47.81 21.48 2.91
N GLY A 801 -49.07 21.27 3.29
CA GLY A 801 -49.66 19.94 3.42
C GLY A 801 -49.76 19.20 2.10
N GLU A 802 -49.35 17.92 2.14
CA GLU A 802 -49.92 16.74 1.45
C GLU A 802 -48.98 15.52 1.50
N ASP A 803 -47.82 15.58 2.17
CA ASP A 803 -46.90 14.43 2.30
C ASP A 803 -47.16 13.61 3.58
N ALA A 804 -48.17 12.73 3.52
CA ALA A 804 -48.61 11.90 4.66
C ALA A 804 -47.90 10.52 4.76
N GLU A 805 -46.87 10.26 3.95
CA GLU A 805 -46.23 8.93 3.86
C GLU A 805 -44.80 8.84 4.43
N ASP A 806 -44.09 9.96 4.66
CA ASP A 806 -42.72 9.96 5.20
C ASP A 806 -42.69 10.29 6.71
N GLU A 807 -41.99 9.47 7.52
CA GLU A 807 -41.72 9.73 8.94
C GLU A 807 -40.60 10.78 9.09
N TRP A 808 -40.97 12.03 9.42
CA TRP A 808 -40.03 13.13 9.66
C TRP A 808 -39.73 13.32 11.16
N GLU A 809 -38.49 13.65 11.50
CA GLU A 809 -38.10 14.02 12.87
C GLU A 809 -38.45 15.49 13.13
N GLU A 810 -39.42 15.75 14.02
CA GLU A 810 -39.94 17.11 14.29
C GLU A 810 -39.45 17.73 15.61
N ASP A 811 -38.78 16.95 16.48
CA ASP A 811 -38.49 17.36 17.86
C ASP A 811 -37.17 18.14 18.05
N ASP A 812 -36.15 17.93 17.19
CA ASP A 812 -34.81 18.52 17.38
C ASP A 812 -34.24 19.11 16.06
N ALA A 813 -33.72 20.33 16.11
CA ALA A 813 -33.01 20.94 14.99
C ALA A 813 -31.54 20.47 14.96
N VAL A 814 -31.19 19.71 13.94
CA VAL A 814 -29.85 19.10 13.79
C VAL A 814 -28.96 19.86 12.79
N PHE A 815 -29.57 20.59 11.85
CA PHE A 815 -28.87 21.36 10.83
C PHE A 815 -29.44 22.77 10.76
N LEU A 816 -28.56 23.75 10.60
CA LEU A 816 -28.92 25.16 10.46
C LEU A 816 -28.61 25.60 9.03
N TRP A 817 -29.66 25.77 8.24
CA TRP A 817 -29.58 26.27 6.87
C TRP A 817 -29.21 27.75 6.84
N ASP A 818 -30.03 28.59 7.48
CA ASP A 818 -29.91 30.05 7.47
C ASP A 818 -29.80 30.64 8.89
N TYR A 819 -29.04 31.71 9.02
CA TYR A 819 -28.95 32.49 10.25
C TYR A 819 -29.92 33.68 10.20
N PRO A 820 -30.86 33.80 11.17
CA PRO A 820 -31.75 34.95 11.25
C PRO A 820 -30.97 36.20 11.67
N SER A 821 -30.68 37.06 10.71
CA SER A 821 -29.94 38.31 10.93
C SER A 821 -30.88 39.50 11.23
N PRO A 822 -30.51 40.41 12.16
CA PRO A 822 -31.26 41.66 12.40
C PRO A 822 -31.30 42.61 11.19
N SER A 823 -30.43 42.41 10.20
CA SER A 823 -30.27 43.27 9.00
C SER A 823 -31.17 42.89 7.82
N ASN A 824 -32.09 41.93 7.99
CA ASN A 824 -33.08 41.49 7.00
C ASN A 824 -32.49 40.81 5.73
N ARG A 825 -31.19 40.47 5.72
CA ARG A 825 -30.58 39.55 4.75
C ARG A 825 -30.30 38.21 5.45
N ALA A 826 -30.86 37.12 4.93
CA ALA A 826 -30.52 35.78 5.41
C ALA A 826 -29.06 35.47 5.05
N VAL A 827 -28.26 35.05 6.03
CA VAL A 827 -26.89 34.57 5.82
C VAL A 827 -26.92 33.05 5.88
N GLU A 828 -26.42 32.39 4.85
CA GLU A 828 -26.36 30.93 4.80
C GLU A 828 -25.38 30.39 5.85
N ALA A 829 -25.91 29.81 6.93
CA ALA A 829 -25.10 29.22 7.99
C ALA A 829 -24.48 27.89 7.53
N ARG A 830 -25.28 27.01 6.91
CA ARG A 830 -24.88 25.70 6.34
C ARG A 830 -24.10 24.82 7.33
N ARG A 831 -24.55 24.77 8.58
CA ARG A 831 -23.78 24.14 9.67
C ARG A 831 -24.58 23.10 10.44
N LEU A 832 -23.91 22.05 10.88
CA LEU A 832 -24.45 21.05 11.79
C LEU A 832 -24.45 21.56 13.24
N LEU A 833 -25.57 21.37 13.94
CA LEU A 833 -25.68 21.63 15.37
C LEU A 833 -25.19 20.40 16.14
N MET A 834 -23.88 20.35 16.38
CA MET A 834 -23.19 19.17 16.91
C MET A 834 -23.71 18.70 18.27
N ASP A 835 -24.10 19.60 19.18
CA ASP A 835 -24.66 19.22 20.48
C ASP A 835 -25.97 18.43 20.30
N ASN A 836 -26.93 18.97 19.54
CA ASN A 836 -28.23 18.34 19.28
C ASN A 836 -28.05 17.00 18.53
N LEU A 837 -27.17 16.98 17.51
CA LEU A 837 -26.87 15.77 16.75
C LEU A 837 -26.27 14.66 17.63
N ALA A 838 -25.32 15.01 18.48
CA ALA A 838 -24.60 14.06 19.33
C ALA A 838 -25.53 13.44 20.38
N ASP A 839 -26.42 14.23 20.96
CA ASP A 839 -27.41 13.76 21.93
C ASP A 839 -28.48 12.86 21.29
N LYS A 840 -28.96 13.20 20.09
CA LYS A 840 -29.90 12.36 19.32
C LYS A 840 -29.26 11.02 18.93
N TYR A 841 -28.02 11.05 18.46
CA TYR A 841 -27.29 9.84 18.09
C TYR A 841 -27.03 8.94 19.31
N LEU A 842 -26.56 9.50 20.42
CA LEU A 842 -26.35 8.77 21.67
C LEU A 842 -27.64 8.09 22.16
N THR A 843 -28.76 8.82 22.15
CA THR A 843 -30.06 8.30 22.58
C THR A 843 -30.50 7.13 21.71
N THR A 844 -30.31 7.24 20.39
CA THR A 844 -30.68 6.20 19.43
C THR A 844 -29.81 4.95 19.60
N VAL A 845 -28.49 5.11 19.76
CA VAL A 845 -27.55 4.01 20.01
C VAL A 845 -27.91 3.28 21.30
N ARG A 846 -28.18 4.01 22.39
CA ARG A 846 -28.55 3.40 23.69
C ARG A 846 -29.91 2.70 23.67
N ALA A 847 -30.83 3.12 22.79
CA ALA A 847 -32.14 2.51 22.65
C ALA A 847 -32.09 1.21 21.82
N LYS A 848 -31.22 1.15 20.81
CA LYS A 848 -31.19 0.06 19.82
C LYS A 848 -30.01 -0.93 19.98
N MET A 849 -28.95 -0.57 20.71
CA MET A 849 -27.81 -1.46 20.99
C MET A 849 -27.82 -1.98 22.43
N ASP A 850 -27.35 -3.22 22.60
CA ASP A 850 -27.18 -3.84 23.92
C ASP A 850 -26.12 -3.13 24.77
N ARG A 851 -26.33 -3.06 26.09
CA ARG A 851 -25.38 -2.43 27.03
C ARG A 851 -24.02 -3.11 27.09
N ASP A 852 -23.97 -4.40 26.74
CA ASP A 852 -22.72 -5.16 26.69
C ASP A 852 -21.84 -4.74 25.51
N LYS A 853 -22.45 -4.14 24.47
CA LYS A 853 -21.76 -3.62 23.27
C LYS A 853 -21.42 -2.13 23.40
N PHE A 854 -22.34 -1.35 24.00
CA PHE A 854 -22.21 0.08 24.19
C PHE A 854 -22.61 0.49 25.61
N ASN A 855 -21.64 0.95 26.39
CA ASN A 855 -21.83 1.30 27.81
C ASN A 855 -21.64 2.79 28.13
N ASP A 856 -21.34 3.63 27.13
CA ASP A 856 -21.11 5.05 27.34
C ASP A 856 -22.40 5.81 27.67
N THR A 857 -22.29 6.78 28.59
CA THR A 857 -23.42 7.60 29.06
C THR A 857 -23.38 9.04 28.56
N ILE A 858 -22.26 9.48 27.99
CA ILE A 858 -22.01 10.85 27.54
C ILE A 858 -21.59 10.79 26.08
N ALA A 859 -22.12 11.71 25.26
CA ALA A 859 -21.72 11.83 23.87
C ALA A 859 -20.25 12.29 23.78
N THR A 860 -19.45 11.59 22.98
CA THR A 860 -18.02 11.87 22.84
C THR A 860 -17.66 12.28 21.42
N SER A 861 -16.54 12.96 21.24
CA SER A 861 -16.03 13.24 19.90
C SER A 861 -15.63 11.98 19.14
N ALA A 862 -15.20 10.93 19.82
CA ALA A 862 -14.97 9.61 19.21
C ALA A 862 -16.27 9.02 18.63
N LEU A 863 -17.40 9.15 19.33
CA LEU A 863 -18.71 8.73 18.86
C LEU A 863 -19.12 9.50 17.60
N MET A 864 -18.93 10.82 17.61
CA MET A 864 -19.22 11.67 16.44
C MET A 864 -18.27 11.41 15.27
N GLY A 865 -16.98 11.22 15.53
CA GLY A 865 -16.01 10.83 14.51
C GLY A 865 -16.40 9.53 13.81
N ARG A 866 -16.96 8.55 14.54
CA ARG A 866 -17.49 7.31 13.94
C ARG A 866 -18.75 7.54 13.10
N GLN A 867 -19.67 8.39 13.56
CA GLN A 867 -20.92 8.69 12.86
C GLN A 867 -20.70 9.47 11.57
N MET A 868 -19.88 10.52 11.66
CA MET A 868 -19.61 11.46 10.55
C MET A 868 -18.59 10.91 9.55
N ALA A 869 -17.83 9.88 9.91
CA ALA A 869 -16.97 9.17 8.97
C ALA A 869 -17.79 8.72 7.75
N SER A 870 -17.21 8.72 6.57
CA SER A 870 -17.85 8.22 5.35
C SER A 870 -18.00 6.70 5.42
N SER A 871 -18.78 6.14 4.50
CA SER A 871 -18.87 4.68 4.37
C SER A 871 -17.61 4.16 3.69
N ALA A 872 -16.94 3.19 4.32
CA ALA A 872 -15.82 2.50 3.68
C ALA A 872 -16.38 1.60 2.57
N TRP A 873 -15.94 1.85 1.34
CA TRP A 873 -16.32 1.04 0.18
C TRP A 873 -15.41 -0.18 0.07
N GLN A 874 -16.00 -1.31 -0.27
CA GLN A 874 -15.31 -2.58 -0.44
C GLN A 874 -15.68 -3.14 -1.81
N LEU A 875 -14.70 -3.24 -2.70
CA LEU A 875 -14.84 -3.93 -3.97
C LEU A 875 -14.85 -5.44 -3.72
N ASN A 876 -15.98 -6.08 -4.00
CA ASN A 876 -16.12 -7.54 -3.92
C ASN A 876 -16.15 -8.12 -5.33
N TYR A 877 -15.26 -9.07 -5.59
CA TYR A 877 -15.23 -9.76 -6.87
C TYR A 877 -16.28 -10.86 -6.91
N ALA A 878 -17.05 -10.88 -8.00
CA ALA A 878 -18.00 -11.93 -8.30
C ALA A 878 -17.57 -12.67 -9.56
N VAL A 879 -17.89 -13.96 -9.62
CA VAL A 879 -17.62 -14.80 -10.79
C VAL A 879 -18.76 -14.60 -11.78
N GLU A 880 -18.45 -13.96 -12.90
CA GLU A 880 -19.39 -13.73 -14.01
C GLU A 880 -19.54 -14.98 -14.89
N TYR A 881 -18.45 -15.66 -15.22
CA TYR A 881 -18.49 -16.96 -15.89
C TYR A 881 -17.14 -17.68 -15.74
N ILE A 882 -17.13 -18.99 -15.97
CA ILE A 882 -15.90 -19.81 -16.00
C ILE A 882 -15.86 -20.56 -17.31
N VAL A 883 -14.81 -20.39 -18.10
CA VAL A 883 -14.60 -21.19 -19.32
C VAL A 883 -13.56 -22.27 -19.06
N ILE A 884 -13.95 -23.51 -19.23
CA ILE A 884 -13.06 -24.67 -19.16
C ILE A 884 -12.86 -25.16 -20.59
N SER A 885 -11.62 -25.11 -21.06
CA SER A 885 -11.27 -25.59 -22.40
C SER A 885 -10.64 -26.97 -22.32
N LEU A 886 -11.19 -27.92 -23.06
CA LEU A 886 -10.66 -29.28 -23.18
C LEU A 886 -10.24 -29.53 -24.62
N ALA A 887 -9.01 -30.00 -24.83
CA ALA A 887 -8.53 -30.34 -26.17
C ALA A 887 -9.30 -31.54 -26.74
N LEU A 888 -9.71 -31.41 -28.00
CA LEU A 888 -10.20 -32.51 -28.81
C LEU A 888 -9.05 -33.07 -29.65
N GLY A 889 -8.92 -34.39 -29.73
CA GLY A 889 -7.85 -35.03 -30.49
C GLY A 889 -8.07 -36.53 -30.72
N SER A 890 -7.03 -37.18 -31.23
CA SER A 890 -7.04 -38.60 -31.58
C SER A 890 -6.65 -39.48 -30.39
N LEU A 891 -7.00 -40.77 -30.43
CA LEU A 891 -6.65 -41.78 -29.41
C LEU A 891 -5.13 -41.91 -29.16
N GLU A 892 -4.32 -41.40 -30.08
CA GLU A 892 -2.85 -41.45 -30.04
C GLU A 892 -2.20 -40.21 -29.40
N ASP A 893 -2.96 -39.15 -29.10
CA ASP A 893 -2.43 -37.90 -28.55
C ASP A 893 -2.19 -37.99 -27.03
N THR A 894 -1.01 -37.55 -26.59
CA THR A 894 -0.66 -37.42 -25.17
C THR A 894 -0.39 -35.95 -24.81
N PRO A 895 -1.03 -35.39 -23.76
CA PRO A 895 -1.91 -36.06 -22.79
C PRO A 895 -3.30 -36.40 -23.37
N ALA A 896 -3.99 -37.33 -22.71
CA ALA A 896 -5.31 -37.82 -23.12
C ALA A 896 -6.29 -36.67 -23.37
N CYS A 897 -6.85 -36.64 -24.58
CA CYS A 897 -7.80 -35.63 -25.05
C CYS A 897 -9.21 -36.24 -25.21
N LEU A 898 -10.23 -35.39 -25.34
CA LEU A 898 -11.57 -35.84 -25.73
C LEU A 898 -11.58 -36.16 -27.23
N MET A 899 -12.37 -37.15 -27.66
CA MET A 899 -12.41 -37.51 -29.10
C MET A 899 -12.95 -36.35 -29.94
N GLU A 900 -12.38 -36.12 -31.12
CA GLU A 900 -12.83 -35.08 -32.09
C GLU A 900 -14.33 -35.12 -32.40
N SER A 901 -14.96 -36.30 -32.31
CA SER A 901 -16.38 -36.52 -32.56
C SER A 901 -17.26 -36.49 -31.30
N TYR A 902 -16.89 -35.76 -30.25
CA TYR A 902 -17.70 -35.67 -29.03
C TYR A 902 -19.11 -35.12 -29.32
N ILE A 903 -20.13 -35.98 -29.17
CA ILE A 903 -21.57 -35.65 -29.28
C ILE A 903 -22.27 -36.02 -27.95
N GLY A 904 -21.80 -35.46 -26.83
CA GLY A 904 -22.43 -35.65 -25.53
C GLY A 904 -23.61 -34.71 -25.31
N PRO A 905 -24.67 -35.09 -24.55
CA PRO A 905 -25.87 -34.28 -24.34
C PRO A 905 -25.67 -33.04 -23.43
N GLY A 906 -24.43 -32.69 -23.07
CA GLY A 906 -24.07 -31.50 -22.28
C GLY A 906 -23.36 -31.83 -20.97
N ALA A 907 -22.94 -30.79 -20.25
CA ALA A 907 -22.41 -30.88 -18.89
C ALA A 907 -23.53 -30.59 -17.87
N TYR A 908 -23.45 -31.16 -16.67
CA TYR A 908 -24.36 -30.86 -15.56
C TYR A 908 -23.57 -30.66 -14.28
N MET A 909 -23.93 -29.61 -13.53
CA MET A 909 -23.30 -29.31 -12.23
C MET A 909 -23.65 -30.39 -11.20
N LEU A 910 -22.63 -30.86 -10.48
CA LEU A 910 -22.77 -31.70 -9.29
C LEU A 910 -22.85 -30.84 -8.03
N THR A 911 -22.00 -29.81 -7.94
CA THR A 911 -21.96 -28.85 -6.82
C THR A 911 -22.10 -27.43 -7.37
N ASN A 912 -22.55 -26.48 -6.53
CA ASN A 912 -22.81 -25.11 -6.95
C ASN A 912 -23.81 -24.94 -8.10
N VAL A 913 -25.06 -25.36 -7.87
CA VAL A 913 -26.19 -25.27 -8.82
C VAL A 913 -26.56 -23.82 -9.20
N ARG A 914 -25.83 -22.83 -8.69
CA ARG A 914 -25.93 -21.42 -9.07
C ARG A 914 -25.34 -21.14 -10.45
N PHE A 915 -24.59 -22.09 -11.04
CA PHE A 915 -24.12 -22.03 -12.41
C PHE A 915 -24.90 -22.96 -13.34
N ASN A 916 -24.90 -22.62 -14.62
CA ASN A 916 -25.43 -23.35 -15.74
C ASN A 916 -24.29 -23.60 -16.74
N PRO A 917 -23.87 -24.86 -16.91
CA PRO A 917 -22.82 -25.21 -17.85
C PRO A 917 -23.36 -25.19 -19.29
N VAL A 918 -22.75 -24.37 -20.13
CA VAL A 918 -23.02 -24.29 -21.57
C VAL A 918 -21.83 -24.88 -22.31
N VAL A 919 -22.07 -25.87 -23.15
CA VAL A 919 -21.02 -26.52 -23.93
C VAL A 919 -21.04 -25.96 -25.35
N SER A 920 -19.90 -25.47 -25.83
CA SER A 920 -19.69 -25.07 -27.21
C SER A 920 -18.42 -25.72 -27.76
N ILE A 921 -18.40 -25.99 -29.08
CA ILE A 921 -17.23 -26.55 -29.75
C ILE A 921 -16.60 -25.41 -30.54
N ASP A 922 -15.35 -25.08 -30.21
CA ASP A 922 -14.57 -24.17 -31.03
C ASP A 922 -13.88 -24.98 -32.14
N THR A 923 -14.47 -24.91 -33.33
CA THR A 923 -13.97 -25.60 -34.53
C THR A 923 -12.62 -25.07 -35.01
N THR A 924 -12.16 -23.91 -34.53
CA THR A 924 -10.89 -23.32 -34.96
C THR A 924 -9.70 -23.78 -34.13
N THR A 925 -9.90 -24.02 -32.84
CA THR A 925 -8.85 -24.50 -31.92
C THR A 925 -8.96 -25.99 -31.59
N ASN A 926 -9.97 -26.67 -32.14
CA ASN A 926 -10.32 -28.06 -31.85
C ASN A 926 -10.45 -28.29 -30.34
N LYS A 927 -11.21 -27.42 -29.67
CA LYS A 927 -11.42 -27.47 -28.21
C LYS A 927 -12.90 -27.49 -27.90
N LEU A 928 -13.27 -28.28 -26.90
CA LEU A 928 -14.55 -28.20 -26.23
C LEU A 928 -14.47 -27.10 -25.17
N LEU A 929 -15.30 -26.08 -25.30
CA LEU A 929 -15.44 -25.01 -24.31
C LEU A 929 -16.66 -25.28 -23.45
N ILE A 930 -16.48 -25.28 -22.14
CA ILE A 930 -17.54 -25.43 -21.16
C ILE A 930 -17.61 -24.13 -20.38
N THR A 931 -18.61 -23.31 -20.69
CA THR A 931 -18.85 -22.01 -20.07
C THR A 931 -19.87 -22.17 -18.94
N LEU A 932 -19.45 -22.03 -17.70
CA LEU A 932 -20.33 -21.99 -16.53
C LEU A 932 -20.90 -20.58 -16.38
N LEU A 933 -22.19 -20.41 -16.63
CA LEU A 933 -22.93 -19.14 -16.52
C LEU A 933 -23.79 -19.08 -15.26
N PRO A 934 -23.79 -18.00 -14.47
CA PRO A 934 -24.69 -17.81 -13.32
C PRO A 934 -26.18 -17.94 -13.70
N ARG A 935 -26.99 -18.59 -12.85
CA ARG A 935 -28.42 -18.87 -13.10
C ARG A 935 -29.37 -17.71 -12.79
N THR A 936 -28.97 -16.77 -11.92
CA THR A 936 -29.84 -15.69 -11.43
C THR A 936 -29.18 -14.33 -11.63
N SER A 937 -29.92 -13.42 -12.25
CA SER A 937 -29.70 -11.97 -12.15
C SER A 937 -30.24 -11.52 -10.77
N PRO A 938 -29.45 -10.82 -9.93
CA PRO A 938 -30.00 -10.10 -8.80
C PRO A 938 -31.05 -9.10 -9.30
N GLU A 939 -32.18 -9.00 -8.59
CA GLU A 939 -33.33 -8.17 -8.95
C GLU A 939 -32.91 -6.80 -9.51
N GLY A 940 -33.02 -6.63 -10.84
CA GLY A 940 -32.79 -5.36 -11.53
C GLY A 940 -31.43 -5.16 -12.22
N SER A 941 -30.50 -6.12 -12.21
CA SER A 941 -29.22 -6.00 -12.94
C SER A 941 -29.17 -6.82 -14.23
N ASP A 942 -28.77 -6.20 -15.36
CA ASP A 942 -28.60 -6.87 -16.66
C ASP A 942 -27.51 -7.97 -16.67
N ILE A 943 -26.68 -8.03 -15.63
CA ILE A 943 -25.54 -8.97 -15.51
C ILE A 943 -25.83 -9.98 -14.39
N SER A 944 -25.75 -11.28 -14.69
CA SER A 944 -25.89 -12.36 -13.71
C SER A 944 -24.51 -12.76 -13.19
N TYR A 945 -24.32 -12.80 -11.86
CA TYR A 945 -23.05 -13.15 -11.22
C TYR A 945 -23.25 -14.00 -9.96
N VAL A 946 -22.22 -14.75 -9.55
CA VAL A 946 -22.20 -15.48 -8.27
C VAL A 946 -21.03 -14.96 -7.44
N HIS A 947 -21.29 -14.51 -6.21
CA HIS A 947 -20.22 -14.13 -5.28
C HIS A 947 -19.20 -15.28 -5.12
N ALA A 948 -17.91 -14.98 -5.32
CA ALA A 948 -16.84 -15.97 -5.29
C ALA A 948 -16.76 -16.75 -3.97
N GLY A 949 -17.13 -16.14 -2.84
CA GLY A 949 -17.21 -16.81 -1.54
C GLY A 949 -18.23 -17.95 -1.46
N ASN A 950 -19.20 -17.98 -2.37
CA ASN A 950 -20.14 -19.09 -2.49
C ASN A 950 -19.65 -20.19 -3.45
N CYS A 951 -18.50 -19.99 -4.11
CA CYS A 951 -17.89 -20.88 -5.09
C CYS A 951 -16.85 -21.83 -4.46
N GLY A 952 -17.11 -22.36 -3.26
CA GLY A 952 -16.14 -23.19 -2.51
C GLY A 952 -15.79 -24.53 -3.17
N ASP A 953 -16.69 -25.05 -4.01
CA ASP A 953 -16.47 -26.19 -4.89
C ASP A 953 -17.33 -26.02 -6.16
N LEU A 954 -16.80 -26.45 -7.29
CA LEU A 954 -17.38 -26.36 -8.63
C LEU A 954 -17.10 -27.67 -9.37
N SER A 955 -17.92 -28.68 -9.06
CA SER A 955 -17.86 -29.98 -9.71
C SER A 955 -18.98 -30.09 -10.74
N PHE A 956 -18.69 -30.61 -11.93
CA PHE A 956 -19.66 -30.91 -12.97
C PHE A 956 -19.26 -32.20 -13.67
N VAL A 957 -20.23 -32.87 -14.29
CA VAL A 957 -20.00 -34.09 -15.06
C VAL A 957 -20.44 -33.88 -16.49
N LEU A 958 -19.60 -34.33 -17.41
CA LEU A 958 -19.90 -34.48 -18.82
C LEU A 958 -20.46 -35.89 -19.05
N SER A 959 -21.73 -36.02 -19.45
CA SER A 959 -22.28 -37.32 -19.87
C SER A 959 -21.89 -37.67 -21.30
N GLY A 960 -21.57 -38.95 -21.52
CA GLY A 960 -21.61 -39.58 -22.83
C GLY A 960 -20.37 -39.35 -23.69
N VAL A 961 -19.48 -40.34 -23.76
CA VAL A 961 -18.51 -40.49 -24.85
C VAL A 961 -19.03 -41.63 -25.74
N THR A 962 -19.84 -41.31 -26.75
CA THR A 962 -20.29 -42.31 -27.73
C THR A 962 -19.27 -42.40 -28.85
N ASN A 963 -18.51 -43.50 -28.88
CA ASN A 963 -17.61 -43.80 -29.99
C ASN A 963 -18.45 -44.26 -31.19
N SER A 964 -18.66 -43.38 -32.18
CA SER A 964 -19.35 -43.72 -33.43
C SER A 964 -18.40 -44.40 -34.41
N GLN A 965 -17.84 -45.55 -34.02
CA GLN A 965 -17.31 -46.52 -34.99
C GLN A 965 -18.10 -47.82 -34.91
N SER A 966 -19.21 -47.85 -35.66
CA SER A 966 -19.83 -49.08 -36.10
C SER A 966 -19.62 -49.26 -37.61
N SER A 967 -18.43 -49.74 -37.99
CA SER A 967 -18.29 -50.63 -39.15
C SER A 967 -16.86 -51.22 -39.24
N LEU A 968 -16.76 -52.52 -38.90
CA LEU A 968 -15.76 -53.53 -39.35
C LEU A 968 -14.33 -53.35 -38.74
N CYS A 969 -13.63 -54.35 -38.19
CA CYS A 969 -13.77 -55.80 -38.15
C CYS A 969 -12.77 -56.36 -37.09
N ASN A 970 -13.04 -57.60 -36.64
CA ASN A 970 -12.18 -58.46 -35.82
C ASN A 970 -10.65 -58.35 -36.09
N MET A 971 -9.83 -58.16 -35.04
CA MET A 971 -9.06 -59.20 -34.34
C MET A 971 -8.31 -58.60 -33.16
#